data_AF-A0A498KFW6-F1
#
_entry.id   AF-A0A498KFW6-F1
#
_cell.length_a   1.000
_cell.length_b   1.000
_cell.length_c   1.000
_cell.angle_alpha   90.00
_cell.angle_beta   90.00
_cell.angle_gamma   90.00
#
_symmetry.space_group_name_H-M   'P 1'
#
loop_
_entity.id
_entity.type
_entity.pdbx_description
1 polymer ?
#
loop_
_entity_poly.entity_id
_entity_poly.type
_entity_poly.pdbx_seq_one_letter_code
_entity_poly.pdbx_strand_id
1 'polypeptide(L)'
;MIGNGVVGILAESVNKWERRAPLTPSHCALLLHSARDKTGVSRIILQPSTKRIHHDAMYEDVGCEISEDLSQCGLILGIKQPKLEMILPDRAYAFFSHTHKAQKENMPLLDKILAERVSLYDYELIVGDHAKRLLAFGKYAGRAGFIDFLLGLGQRYLSLGYSTPFLSLGASYMYPSLAAAKAAVISVGEEMATLGLPSGICPLVFVFTGSGNVASGAQEIFKLLPHTFVEPSELPALFGVAKDAAQTSRKSKRIFQVYGCVVTSKHMVEHEDPTREFDKADYYAHPEHYNPVFHEKIAPYASVIVNCMYWEKRFPRLLSTKQVQDLTKKGSVLVGIADITCDIGGSIEFVNQTTSIDSPFFRYDPVTNSYHRDMDDAGVICQAVDILPTEFAKEASKHFGDILSNFVGNLASTKDITKLPAHLRRACITHEGALTSLYEYIPRMRKSDSEEISKNPANHNSNKNYNISVSLSGHLFDQFLINEALDIIEAAGGSFHLVKCDVGQCSNSPSFSELEVGADDRAVLDQIIDSLTSLANSNENHDLKQEKNKFSLSFGEVQHSPTKKGNDTKRKAGVLIIGAGRVCQPAAEMLASVSGMPSHEWYKTCLEDEFEEINDVQVTVASLYLKDAEEITEGIPNATAVQLDISDTGSLHRYISEAELVISLLPAFCHVTVANACIELKKHLVTASYVDESMSKLDEKAKSAGITILGEMGLDPGIDHMMAMKMINQAHVRKGKIRSFTSYCGGLPSPVAANNPLAYKFSWSPAGAIRAGRNPATYKSNGKVVEVDGKDLYDSAAKYRVPDLPAFSLECLPNRNSLVYGDLYGIGHEASTVFRGTLRYEGFGEIMGTLSRIGLFESEPHPLLKDAKRPTFRKFLSELLKMKTEDLDRPLIGEKIIPERVVTLGYCKEQGAAVRAAKTILFLGLHEQKEIPSSCKSAFDVACLRMEERLAYSSTEQDMVLLNHEVEVEFPDGLREKHTGTLLEFGKMKSGKMITAMAFTVGVPAAIGALLILGNKIKTRGVLRPIEPEVYVPAMDILQAYGIKLMEKIE
;
A
#
# COMPACT_ATOMS: atom_id res chain seq x y z
N MET A 1 -7.72 25.54 30.20
CA MET A 1 -6.72 25.39 29.11
C MET A 1 -7.28 25.79 27.75
N ILE A 2 -8.60 25.71 27.54
CA ILE A 2 -9.29 26.23 26.35
C ILE A 2 -8.86 27.67 26.02
N GLY A 3 -8.66 27.97 24.75
CA GLY A 3 -8.29 29.31 24.27
C GLY A 3 -6.82 29.69 24.48
N ASN A 4 -5.91 28.73 24.65
CA ASN A 4 -4.47 29.00 24.83
C ASN A 4 -3.68 29.11 23.52
N GLY A 5 -4.32 28.92 22.36
CA GLY A 5 -3.70 28.99 21.05
C GLY A 5 -2.83 27.78 20.67
N VAL A 6 -2.71 26.76 21.53
CA VAL A 6 -1.93 25.54 21.25
C VAL A 6 -2.84 24.46 20.68
N VAL A 7 -2.55 24.01 19.47
CA VAL A 7 -3.36 23.04 18.72
C VAL A 7 -2.67 21.68 18.71
N GLY A 8 -3.39 20.63 19.12
CA GLY A 8 -3.00 19.24 19.04
C GLY A 8 -3.56 18.57 17.78
N ILE A 9 -2.82 17.67 17.15
CA ILE A 9 -3.34 16.77 16.09
C ILE A 9 -3.12 15.32 16.53
N LEU A 10 -4.20 14.54 16.58
CA LEU A 10 -4.19 13.14 16.98
C LEU A 10 -3.54 12.22 15.94
N ALA A 11 -2.98 11.10 16.41
CA ALA A 11 -2.56 10.00 15.55
C ALA A 11 -3.77 9.23 15.00
N GLU A 12 -3.68 8.76 13.75
CA GLU A 12 -4.74 8.00 13.10
C GLU A 12 -4.77 6.55 13.62
N SER A 13 -5.82 6.19 14.36
CA SER A 13 -5.88 4.91 15.10
C SER A 13 -7.01 3.96 14.71
N VAL A 14 -7.98 4.39 13.89
CA VAL A 14 -9.27 3.69 13.74
C VAL A 14 -9.18 2.40 12.94
N ASN A 15 -8.52 2.42 11.78
CA ASN A 15 -8.31 1.24 10.96
C ASN A 15 -7.05 1.42 10.09
N LYS A 16 -6.68 0.39 9.32
CA LYS A 16 -5.46 0.42 8.49
C LYS A 16 -5.54 1.39 7.30
N TRP A 17 -6.74 1.75 6.88
CA TRP A 17 -7.00 2.61 5.71
C TRP A 17 -7.12 4.09 6.10
N GLU A 18 -7.49 4.40 7.33
CA GLU A 18 -7.57 5.78 7.83
C GLU A 18 -6.16 6.37 7.98
N ARG A 19 -5.77 7.15 6.98
CA ARG A 19 -4.48 7.84 6.90
C ARG A 19 -4.65 9.35 6.76
N ARG A 20 -5.89 9.84 6.80
CA ARG A 20 -6.20 11.27 6.59
C ARG A 20 -5.90 12.07 7.84
N ALA A 21 -5.38 13.28 7.64
CA ALA A 21 -5.13 14.23 8.70
C ALA A 21 -6.11 15.43 8.60
N PRO A 22 -6.52 16.03 9.74
CA PRO A 22 -7.38 17.21 9.73
C PRO A 22 -6.70 18.45 9.12
N LEU A 23 -5.37 18.55 9.28
CA LEU A 23 -4.55 19.61 8.70
C LEU A 23 -3.33 18.98 8.00
N THR A 24 -2.97 19.53 6.84
CA THR A 24 -1.76 19.13 6.10
C THR A 24 -0.59 20.01 6.54
N PRO A 25 0.67 19.62 6.24
CA PRO A 25 1.83 20.48 6.51
C PRO A 25 1.68 21.91 5.98
N SER A 26 1.11 22.08 4.78
CA SER A 26 0.85 23.42 4.23
C SER A 26 -0.16 24.24 5.04
N HIS A 27 -1.17 23.60 5.64
CA HIS A 27 -2.12 24.31 6.50
C HIS A 27 -1.47 24.69 7.82
N CYS A 28 -0.66 23.80 8.40
CA CYS A 28 0.09 24.07 9.62
C CYS A 28 1.07 25.24 9.42
N ALA A 29 1.81 25.24 8.29
CA ALA A 29 2.68 26.34 7.90
C ALA A 29 1.90 27.68 7.82
N LEU A 30 0.73 27.67 7.18
CA LEU A 30 -0.10 28.86 7.05
C LEU A 30 -0.56 29.37 8.43
N LEU A 31 -0.99 28.48 9.33
CA LEU A 31 -1.48 28.83 10.66
C LEU A 31 -0.36 29.39 11.57
N LEU A 32 0.85 28.86 11.45
CA LEU A 32 2.01 29.27 12.26
C LEU A 32 2.72 30.54 11.76
N HIS A 33 2.81 30.71 10.44
CA HIS A 33 3.68 31.74 9.82
C HIS A 33 2.93 32.92 9.21
N SER A 34 1.60 32.84 9.04
CA SER A 34 0.82 34.05 8.76
C SER A 34 0.89 34.99 9.96
N ALA A 35 0.95 36.32 9.74
CA ALA A 35 1.18 37.33 10.78
C ALA A 35 0.58 36.94 12.15
N ARG A 36 1.45 36.60 13.12
CA ARG A 36 1.14 35.86 14.37
C ARG A 36 -0.04 36.42 15.17
N ASP A 37 -0.32 37.72 15.05
CA ASP A 37 -1.42 38.38 15.75
C ASP A 37 -2.81 38.15 15.12
N LYS A 38 -2.89 37.52 13.94
CA LYS A 38 -4.14 37.33 13.17
C LYS A 38 -4.67 35.90 13.15
N THR A 39 -3.85 34.87 13.41
CA THR A 39 -4.29 33.47 13.27
C THR A 39 -4.82 32.84 14.54
N GLY A 40 -4.49 33.36 15.73
CA GLY A 40 -4.91 32.78 17.02
C GLY A 40 -4.24 31.44 17.36
N VAL A 41 -3.28 30.97 16.57
CA VAL A 41 -2.53 29.73 16.79
C VAL A 41 -1.08 30.08 17.14
N SER A 42 -0.61 29.66 18.32
CA SER A 42 0.74 29.91 18.82
C SER A 42 1.69 28.75 18.57
N ARG A 43 1.21 27.51 18.72
CA ARG A 43 1.97 26.26 18.56
C ARG A 43 1.07 25.17 18.00
N ILE A 44 1.65 24.25 17.24
CA ILE A 44 0.97 23.04 16.77
C ILE A 44 1.80 21.84 17.23
N ILE A 45 1.19 20.94 17.99
CA ILE A 45 1.78 19.70 18.50
C ILE A 45 1.07 18.52 17.84
N LEU A 46 1.80 17.59 17.26
CA LEU A 46 1.25 16.39 16.63
C LEU A 46 1.66 15.15 17.39
N GLN A 47 0.72 14.24 17.58
CA GLN A 47 1.06 12.87 17.94
C GLN A 47 1.73 12.19 16.75
N PRO A 48 2.85 11.48 16.99
CA PRO A 48 3.56 10.77 15.94
C PRO A 48 2.64 9.69 15.34
N SER A 49 2.73 9.50 14.03
CA SER A 49 1.91 8.50 13.31
C SER A 49 2.65 7.92 12.13
N THR A 50 2.90 6.62 12.19
CA THR A 50 3.51 5.86 11.08
C THR A 50 2.54 5.59 9.93
N LYS A 51 1.24 5.86 10.11
CA LYS A 51 0.18 5.60 9.13
C LYS A 51 -0.20 6.82 8.30
N ARG A 52 -0.12 8.02 8.90
CA ARG A 52 -0.55 9.30 8.33
C ARG A 52 -0.02 9.48 6.90
N ILE A 53 -0.86 10.01 6.02
CA ILE A 53 -0.50 10.23 4.61
C ILE A 53 0.60 11.29 4.43
N HIS A 54 0.75 12.20 5.39
CA HIS A 54 1.84 13.16 5.49
C HIS A 54 2.72 12.77 6.67
N HIS A 55 4.02 12.54 6.41
CA HIS A 55 4.96 12.11 7.44
C HIS A 55 5.22 13.20 8.48
N ASP A 56 5.51 12.81 9.72
CA ASP A 56 5.77 13.71 10.86
C ASP A 56 6.88 14.74 10.54
N ALA A 57 7.94 14.31 9.86
CA ALA A 57 9.02 15.19 9.39
C ALA A 57 8.52 16.37 8.54
N MET A 58 7.48 16.17 7.72
CA MET A 58 6.91 17.27 6.92
C MET A 58 6.22 18.33 7.79
N TYR A 59 5.70 17.95 8.96
CA TYR A 59 5.11 18.88 9.92
C TYR A 59 6.20 19.59 10.74
N GLU A 60 7.27 18.88 11.10
CA GLU A 60 8.46 19.47 11.74
C GLU A 60 9.11 20.54 10.86
N ASP A 61 9.26 20.27 9.56
CA ASP A 61 9.84 21.19 8.57
C ASP A 61 9.09 22.53 8.50
N VAL A 62 7.80 22.54 8.83
CA VAL A 62 6.96 23.76 8.85
C VAL A 62 6.82 24.37 10.25
N GLY A 63 7.55 23.85 11.24
CA GLY A 63 7.62 24.38 12.60
C GLY A 63 6.61 23.78 13.58
N CYS A 64 6.04 22.62 13.28
CA CYS A 64 5.24 21.89 14.28
C CYS A 64 6.12 21.06 15.21
N GLU A 65 5.61 20.74 16.39
CA GLU A 65 6.28 19.90 17.38
C GLU A 65 5.70 18.49 17.35
N ILE A 66 6.53 17.46 17.45
CA ILE A 66 6.08 16.07 17.55
C ILE A 66 6.17 15.61 19.01
N SER A 67 5.05 15.14 19.56
CA SER A 67 4.95 14.68 20.94
C SER A 67 3.77 13.73 21.12
N GLU A 68 4.00 12.61 21.80
CA GLU A 68 2.91 11.72 22.26
C GLU A 68 1.97 12.44 23.24
N ASP A 69 2.53 13.35 24.04
CA ASP A 69 1.80 14.13 25.03
C ASP A 69 1.19 15.39 24.39
N LEU A 70 -0.15 15.45 24.37
CA LEU A 70 -0.94 16.60 23.96
C LEU A 70 -1.48 17.43 25.14
N SER A 71 -1.01 17.19 26.37
CA SER A 71 -1.48 17.86 27.58
C SER A 71 -1.41 19.40 27.50
N GLN A 72 -0.47 19.95 26.74
CA GLN A 72 -0.31 21.39 26.55
C GLN A 72 -1.33 22.01 25.58
N CYS A 73 -2.01 21.20 24.77
CA CYS A 73 -2.93 21.66 23.74
C CYS A 73 -4.27 22.11 24.35
N GLY A 74 -4.77 23.28 23.96
CA GLY A 74 -6.11 23.74 24.34
C GLY A 74 -7.19 23.23 23.39
N LEU A 75 -6.84 23.04 22.12
CA LEU A 75 -7.67 22.45 21.06
C LEU A 75 -6.99 21.19 20.52
N ILE A 76 -7.71 20.08 20.37
CA ILE A 76 -7.19 18.83 19.79
C ILE A 76 -8.06 18.43 18.60
N LEU A 77 -7.41 18.16 17.46
CA LEU A 77 -8.05 17.87 16.19
C LEU A 77 -7.83 16.41 15.79
N GLY A 78 -8.85 15.78 15.20
CA GLY A 78 -8.75 14.47 14.57
C GLY A 78 -9.79 14.34 13.45
N ILE A 79 -9.55 13.46 12.46
CA ILE A 79 -10.61 13.13 11.49
C ILE A 79 -11.68 12.26 12.15
N LYS A 80 -11.24 11.25 12.91
CA LYS A 80 -12.09 10.34 13.68
C LYS A 80 -11.87 10.54 15.17
N GLN A 81 -12.80 10.00 15.97
CA GLN A 81 -12.73 10.05 17.42
C GLN A 81 -11.47 9.36 17.99
N PRO A 82 -10.84 9.91 19.04
CA PRO A 82 -9.79 9.22 19.78
C PRO A 82 -10.34 8.04 20.59
N LYS A 83 -9.45 7.19 21.10
CA LYS A 83 -9.83 6.20 22.12
C LYS A 83 -10.20 6.91 23.43
N LEU A 84 -11.06 6.30 24.23
CA LEU A 84 -11.62 6.94 25.44
C LEU A 84 -10.52 7.33 26.44
N GLU A 85 -9.49 6.52 26.56
CA GLU A 85 -8.32 6.75 27.43
C GLU A 85 -7.43 7.92 26.99
N MET A 86 -7.53 8.35 25.73
CA MET A 86 -6.76 9.49 25.20
C MET A 86 -7.46 10.84 25.45
N ILE A 87 -8.71 10.83 25.95
CA ILE A 87 -9.49 12.04 26.17
C ILE A 87 -8.98 12.75 27.43
N LEU A 88 -8.39 13.92 27.21
CA LEU A 88 -7.84 14.77 28.25
C LEU A 88 -8.89 15.74 28.83
N PRO A 89 -8.91 15.97 30.15
CA PRO A 89 -9.84 16.89 30.79
C PRO A 89 -9.69 18.34 30.36
N ASP A 90 -10.78 19.09 30.39
CA ASP A 90 -10.82 20.55 30.23
C ASP A 90 -10.18 21.07 28.93
N ARG A 91 -10.36 20.30 27.83
CA ARG A 91 -9.87 20.62 26.48
C ARG A 91 -11.03 20.82 25.49
N ALA A 92 -10.73 21.49 24.38
CA ALA A 92 -11.59 21.46 23.20
C ALA A 92 -11.16 20.33 22.26
N TYR A 93 -12.11 19.56 21.74
CA TYR A 93 -11.87 18.55 20.71
C TYR A 93 -12.73 18.83 19.48
N ALA A 94 -12.18 18.63 18.28
CA ALA A 94 -12.95 18.69 17.05
C ALA A 94 -12.66 17.47 16.15
N PHE A 95 -13.71 16.71 15.84
CA PHE A 95 -13.69 15.52 14.97
C PHE A 95 -15.12 15.12 14.56
N PHE A 96 -15.28 14.15 13.66
CA PHE A 96 -16.60 13.55 13.37
C PHE A 96 -17.02 12.64 14.53
N SER A 97 -17.80 13.16 15.48
CA SER A 97 -18.18 12.44 16.70
C SER A 97 -19.46 11.63 16.54
N HIS A 98 -20.38 12.09 15.69
CA HIS A 98 -21.72 11.56 15.51
C HIS A 98 -22.56 11.45 16.80
N THR A 99 -22.08 12.00 17.92
CA THR A 99 -22.77 11.94 19.23
C THR A 99 -24.11 12.68 19.21
N HIS A 100 -24.26 13.70 18.35
CA HIS A 100 -25.53 14.37 18.11
C HIS A 100 -26.63 13.44 17.58
N LYS A 101 -26.28 12.29 16.98
CA LYS A 101 -27.27 11.31 16.50
C LYS A 101 -27.85 10.45 17.64
N ALA A 102 -27.34 10.59 18.86
CA ALA A 102 -27.77 9.88 20.06
C ALA A 102 -27.73 8.33 20.00
N GLN A 103 -27.02 7.75 19.02
CA GLN A 103 -26.91 6.30 18.82
C GLN A 103 -26.07 5.61 19.92
N LYS A 104 -26.50 4.44 20.42
CA LYS A 104 -25.89 3.68 21.54
C LYS A 104 -24.36 3.56 21.44
N GLU A 105 -23.83 3.29 20.25
CA GLU A 105 -22.38 3.15 19.98
C GLU A 105 -21.55 4.42 20.25
N ASN A 106 -22.13 5.62 20.09
CA ASN A 106 -21.44 6.89 20.30
C ASN A 106 -21.59 7.41 21.74
N MET A 107 -22.43 6.78 22.57
CA MET A 107 -22.75 7.29 23.90
C MET A 107 -21.60 7.16 24.91
N PRO A 108 -20.81 6.06 24.94
CA PRO A 108 -19.63 5.99 25.82
C PRO A 108 -18.62 7.12 25.59
N LEU A 109 -18.46 7.54 24.32
CA LEU A 109 -17.64 8.70 23.98
C LEU A 109 -18.20 9.99 24.57
N LEU A 110 -19.50 10.22 24.39
CA LEU A 110 -20.16 11.41 24.94
C LEU A 110 -20.10 11.44 26.48
N ASP A 111 -20.24 10.29 27.14
CA ASP A 111 -20.14 10.17 28.60
C ASP A 111 -18.75 10.54 29.09
N LYS A 112 -17.70 10.02 28.43
CA LYS A 112 -16.32 10.38 28.73
C LYS A 112 -16.07 11.87 28.49
N ILE A 113 -16.59 12.44 27.41
CA ILE A 113 -16.48 13.88 27.09
C ILE A 113 -17.13 14.76 28.16
N LEU A 114 -18.31 14.38 28.65
CA LEU A 114 -19.01 15.09 29.73
C LEU A 114 -18.22 14.98 31.05
N ALA A 115 -17.78 13.77 31.42
CA ALA A 115 -17.01 13.53 32.64
C ALA A 115 -15.71 14.32 32.68
N GLU A 116 -15.00 14.40 31.54
CA GLU A 116 -13.74 15.14 31.39
C GLU A 116 -13.96 16.64 31.11
N ARG A 117 -15.21 17.13 31.17
CA ARG A 117 -15.59 18.54 30.91
C ARG A 117 -15.08 19.07 29.57
N VAL A 118 -15.01 18.20 28.56
CA VAL A 118 -14.51 18.53 27.23
C VAL A 118 -15.52 19.39 26.47
N SER A 119 -15.01 20.36 25.71
CA SER A 119 -15.78 21.08 24.71
C SER A 119 -15.71 20.36 23.36
N LEU A 120 -16.77 19.67 22.95
CA LEU A 120 -16.78 18.86 21.73
C LEU A 120 -17.40 19.62 20.56
N TYR A 121 -16.64 19.79 19.49
CA TYR A 121 -17.11 20.36 18.22
C TYR A 121 -17.22 19.26 17.17
N ASP A 122 -18.43 19.02 16.66
CA ASP A 122 -18.62 18.05 15.58
C ASP A 122 -18.52 18.74 14.22
N TYR A 123 -17.59 18.27 13.38
CA TYR A 123 -17.41 18.79 12.03
C TYR A 123 -18.67 18.68 11.16
N GLU A 124 -19.54 17.71 11.41
CA GLU A 124 -20.81 17.54 10.68
C GLU A 124 -21.76 18.72 10.90
N LEU A 125 -21.63 19.42 12.03
CA LEU A 125 -22.53 20.48 12.48
C LEU A 125 -21.97 21.88 12.15
N ILE A 126 -20.79 21.96 11.52
CA ILE A 126 -20.25 23.20 10.96
C ILE A 126 -20.95 23.49 9.62
N VAL A 127 -22.07 24.19 9.73
CA VAL A 127 -22.97 24.56 8.61
C VAL A 127 -22.97 26.07 8.36
N GLY A 128 -22.87 26.47 7.10
CA GLY A 128 -22.95 27.88 6.67
C GLY A 128 -24.37 28.45 6.73
N ASP A 129 -24.53 29.69 6.29
CA ASP A 129 -25.79 30.47 6.44
C ASP A 129 -27.00 29.88 5.70
N HIS A 130 -26.78 28.99 4.74
CA HIS A 130 -27.83 28.26 4.00
C HIS A 130 -28.00 26.80 4.44
N ALA A 131 -27.64 26.46 5.68
CA ALA A 131 -27.65 25.09 6.24
C ALA A 131 -26.78 24.07 5.46
N LYS A 132 -25.89 24.54 4.58
CA LYS A 132 -24.97 23.68 3.84
C LYS A 132 -23.77 23.34 4.71
N ARG A 133 -23.53 22.04 4.91
CA ARG A 133 -22.33 21.51 5.57
C ARG A 133 -21.07 21.94 4.83
N LEU A 134 -20.11 22.49 5.57
CA LEU A 134 -18.85 23.00 5.00
C LEU A 134 -17.77 21.92 4.97
N LEU A 135 -17.68 21.09 6.01
CA LEU A 135 -16.66 20.06 6.16
C LEU A 135 -17.21 18.68 5.82
N ALA A 136 -16.96 18.20 4.59
CA ALA A 136 -17.41 16.90 4.13
C ALA A 136 -16.44 16.27 3.12
N PHE A 137 -16.43 14.94 3.07
CA PHE A 137 -15.59 14.15 2.16
C PHE A 137 -16.33 13.61 0.92
N GLY A 138 -17.61 13.95 0.75
CA GLY A 138 -18.50 13.27 -0.20
C GLY A 138 -17.96 13.19 -1.62
N LYS A 139 -17.27 14.23 -2.10
CA LYS A 139 -16.70 14.22 -3.46
C LYS A 139 -15.62 13.14 -3.66
N TYR A 140 -14.84 12.84 -2.62
CA TYR A 140 -13.84 11.78 -2.66
C TYR A 140 -14.45 10.39 -2.53
N ALA A 141 -15.52 10.25 -1.74
CA ALA A 141 -16.30 9.00 -1.70
C ALA A 141 -16.84 8.66 -3.10
N GLY A 142 -17.44 9.65 -3.79
CA GLY A 142 -17.94 9.48 -5.15
C GLY A 142 -16.85 9.08 -6.16
N ARG A 143 -15.67 9.72 -6.06
CA ARG A 143 -14.54 9.42 -6.95
C ARG A 143 -13.98 8.02 -6.72
N ALA A 144 -13.65 7.67 -5.47
CA ALA A 144 -13.09 6.36 -5.14
C ALA A 144 -14.11 5.26 -5.43
N GLY A 145 -15.33 5.40 -4.90
CA GLY A 145 -16.40 4.43 -5.09
C GLY A 145 -16.65 4.11 -6.55
N PHE A 146 -16.73 5.13 -7.41
CA PHE A 146 -16.96 4.89 -8.84
C PHE A 146 -15.75 4.27 -9.56
N ILE A 147 -14.51 4.64 -9.21
CA ILE A 147 -13.30 4.01 -9.79
C ILE A 147 -13.26 2.52 -9.43
N ASP A 148 -13.45 2.20 -8.15
CA ASP A 148 -13.44 0.82 -7.68
C ASP A 148 -14.56 0.04 -8.34
N PHE A 149 -15.76 0.65 -8.44
CA PHE A 149 -16.88 0.02 -9.11
C PHE A 149 -16.60 -0.28 -10.58
N LEU A 150 -15.88 0.58 -11.31
CA LEU A 150 -15.48 0.28 -12.68
C LEU A 150 -14.55 -0.95 -12.73
N LEU A 151 -13.60 -1.09 -11.80
CA LEU A 151 -12.81 -2.32 -11.65
C LEU A 151 -13.71 -3.54 -11.42
N GLY A 152 -14.64 -3.47 -10.47
CA GLY A 152 -15.59 -4.55 -10.18
C GLY A 152 -16.49 -4.89 -11.37
N LEU A 153 -16.89 -3.88 -12.14
CA LEU A 153 -17.65 -4.03 -13.37
C LEU A 153 -16.84 -4.76 -14.44
N GLY A 154 -15.53 -4.50 -14.54
CA GLY A 154 -14.61 -5.26 -15.39
C GLY A 154 -14.56 -6.74 -15.01
N GLN A 155 -14.36 -7.03 -13.73
CA GLN A 155 -14.36 -8.41 -13.19
C GLN A 155 -15.69 -9.11 -13.44
N ARG A 156 -16.82 -8.41 -13.23
CA ARG A 156 -18.15 -8.94 -13.44
C ARG A 156 -18.45 -9.22 -14.91
N TYR A 157 -18.05 -8.33 -15.82
CA TYR A 157 -18.21 -8.62 -17.23
C TYR A 157 -17.36 -9.79 -17.69
N LEU A 158 -16.16 -9.96 -17.13
CA LEU A 158 -15.31 -11.10 -17.42
C LEU A 158 -15.97 -12.43 -17.03
N SER A 159 -16.58 -12.51 -15.83
CA SER A 159 -17.31 -13.72 -15.41
C SER A 159 -18.56 -14.00 -16.27
N LEU A 160 -19.15 -12.96 -16.85
CA LEU A 160 -20.22 -13.06 -17.84
C LEU A 160 -19.72 -13.35 -19.28
N GLY A 161 -18.41 -13.59 -19.47
CA GLY A 161 -17.81 -13.93 -20.77
C GLY A 161 -17.46 -12.73 -21.65
N TYR A 162 -17.46 -11.51 -21.11
CA TYR A 162 -17.14 -10.28 -21.82
C TYR A 162 -15.82 -9.68 -21.33
N SER A 163 -14.83 -9.63 -22.22
CA SER A 163 -13.61 -8.83 -21.98
C SER A 163 -13.89 -7.35 -22.27
N THR A 164 -13.73 -6.51 -21.25
CA THR A 164 -13.95 -5.06 -21.33
C THR A 164 -12.70 -4.29 -20.87
N PRO A 165 -12.47 -3.06 -21.38
CA PRO A 165 -11.34 -2.22 -20.96
C PRO A 165 -11.29 -1.92 -19.45
N PHE A 166 -12.42 -2.04 -18.75
CA PHE A 166 -12.50 -1.85 -17.30
C PHE A 166 -11.59 -2.80 -16.49
N LEU A 167 -11.22 -3.97 -17.05
CA LEU A 167 -10.29 -4.93 -16.43
C LEU A 167 -8.89 -4.35 -16.18
N SER A 168 -8.51 -3.28 -16.88
CA SER A 168 -7.22 -2.62 -16.76
C SER A 168 -7.12 -1.66 -15.57
N LEU A 169 -8.23 -1.39 -14.86
CA LEU A 169 -8.24 -0.51 -13.68
C LEU A 169 -7.81 -1.28 -12.42
N GLY A 170 -6.92 -0.68 -11.63
CA GLY A 170 -6.72 -1.05 -10.22
C GLY A 170 -7.71 -0.35 -9.29
N ALA A 171 -7.75 -0.79 -8.02
CA ALA A 171 -8.52 -0.13 -6.96
C ALA A 171 -7.95 1.25 -6.62
N SER A 172 -8.78 2.15 -6.10
CA SER A 172 -8.45 3.56 -5.90
C SER A 172 -7.24 3.75 -5.00
N TYR A 173 -7.16 2.97 -3.90
CA TYR A 173 -6.03 3.00 -2.97
C TYR A 173 -4.68 2.58 -3.58
N MET A 174 -4.69 1.88 -4.73
CA MET A 174 -3.47 1.43 -5.41
C MET A 174 -2.80 2.56 -6.20
N TYR A 175 -3.51 3.66 -6.46
CA TYR A 175 -2.93 4.80 -7.16
C TYR A 175 -2.26 5.77 -6.17
N PRO A 176 -1.07 6.33 -6.51
CA PRO A 176 -0.36 7.25 -5.63
C PRO A 176 -1.03 8.63 -5.50
N SER A 177 -2.02 8.94 -6.35
CA SER A 177 -2.79 10.18 -6.32
C SER A 177 -4.09 10.03 -7.10
N LEU A 178 -5.05 10.94 -6.85
CA LEU A 178 -6.27 11.06 -7.65
C LEU A 178 -5.94 11.35 -9.14
N ALA A 179 -4.85 12.08 -9.42
CA ALA A 179 -4.44 12.36 -10.78
C ALA A 179 -4.00 11.09 -11.53
N ALA A 180 -3.25 10.20 -10.87
CA ALA A 180 -2.86 8.91 -11.44
C ALA A 180 -4.07 8.00 -11.66
N ALA A 181 -5.02 7.95 -10.71
CA ALA A 181 -6.25 7.19 -10.86
C ALA A 181 -7.09 7.68 -12.05
N LYS A 182 -7.23 9.00 -12.20
CA LYS A 182 -7.90 9.60 -13.37
C LYS A 182 -7.20 9.29 -14.69
N ALA A 183 -5.86 9.28 -14.72
CA ALA A 183 -5.10 8.93 -15.92
C ALA A 183 -5.38 7.47 -16.35
N ALA A 184 -5.52 6.55 -15.39
CA ALA A 184 -5.92 5.17 -15.69
C ALA A 184 -7.34 5.10 -16.28
N VAL A 185 -8.30 5.83 -15.73
CA VAL A 185 -9.67 5.92 -16.27
C VAL A 185 -9.68 6.54 -17.68
N ILE A 186 -8.85 7.56 -17.94
CA ILE A 186 -8.70 8.15 -19.28
C ILE A 186 -8.17 7.10 -20.26
N SER A 187 -7.16 6.32 -19.89
CA SER A 187 -6.61 5.25 -20.74
C SER A 187 -7.66 4.20 -21.09
N VAL A 188 -8.50 3.81 -20.12
CA VAL A 188 -9.67 2.94 -20.36
C VAL A 188 -10.67 3.60 -21.30
N GLY A 189 -10.92 4.90 -21.14
CA GLY A 189 -11.79 5.68 -22.02
C GLY A 189 -11.28 5.75 -23.46
N GLU A 190 -9.98 5.93 -23.66
CA GLU A 190 -9.33 5.93 -24.98
C GLU A 190 -9.45 4.55 -25.67
N GLU A 191 -9.28 3.46 -24.91
CA GLU A 191 -9.48 2.10 -25.42
C GLU A 191 -10.96 1.87 -25.81
N MET A 192 -11.91 2.31 -24.99
CA MET A 192 -13.34 2.25 -25.29
C MET A 192 -13.70 3.06 -26.55
N ALA A 193 -13.13 4.25 -26.72
CA ALA A 193 -13.36 5.09 -27.89
C ALA A 193 -12.79 4.45 -29.18
N THR A 194 -11.68 3.73 -29.05
CA THR A 194 -10.98 3.11 -30.20
C THR A 194 -11.59 1.77 -30.59
N LEU A 195 -11.89 0.91 -29.61
CA LEU A 195 -12.28 -0.49 -29.83
C LEU A 195 -13.78 -0.74 -29.64
N GLY A 196 -14.51 0.18 -29.01
CA GLY A 196 -15.88 -0.02 -28.58
C GLY A 196 -16.03 -1.07 -27.48
N LEU A 197 -17.27 -1.29 -27.04
CA LEU A 197 -17.65 -2.33 -26.09
C LEU A 197 -18.36 -3.49 -26.82
N PRO A 198 -18.32 -4.72 -26.28
CA PRO A 198 -19.11 -5.83 -26.83
C PRO A 198 -20.58 -5.48 -26.98
N SER A 199 -21.19 -5.77 -28.14
CA SER A 199 -22.58 -5.39 -28.39
C SER A 199 -23.58 -6.05 -27.43
N GLY A 200 -23.23 -7.19 -26.83
CA GLY A 200 -24.07 -7.90 -25.85
C GLY A 200 -24.23 -7.19 -24.51
N ILE A 201 -23.42 -6.16 -24.23
CA ILE A 201 -23.52 -5.36 -23.00
C ILE A 201 -23.98 -3.91 -23.27
N CYS A 202 -24.31 -3.60 -24.52
CA CYS A 202 -24.74 -2.27 -24.95
C CYS A 202 -26.25 -2.25 -25.26
N PRO A 203 -26.96 -1.14 -24.96
CA PRO A 203 -26.45 0.09 -24.37
C PRO A 203 -26.09 -0.06 -22.88
N LEU A 204 -24.96 0.51 -22.48
CA LEU A 204 -24.48 0.50 -21.09
C LEU A 204 -24.90 1.80 -20.40
N VAL A 205 -25.85 1.71 -19.46
CA VAL A 205 -26.47 2.89 -18.84
C VAL A 205 -26.10 2.98 -17.36
N PHE A 206 -25.43 4.07 -16.98
CA PHE A 206 -25.11 4.43 -15.60
C PHE A 206 -26.10 5.47 -15.07
N VAL A 207 -26.84 5.11 -14.02
CA VAL A 207 -27.80 6.00 -13.36
C VAL A 207 -27.21 6.53 -12.05
N PHE A 208 -26.98 7.83 -11.96
CA PHE A 208 -26.46 8.50 -10.76
C PHE A 208 -27.61 9.11 -9.96
N THR A 209 -27.74 8.73 -8.68
CA THR A 209 -28.82 9.26 -7.82
C THR A 209 -28.38 10.49 -7.03
N GLY A 210 -29.22 11.52 -7.03
CA GLY A 210 -28.97 12.79 -6.34
C GLY A 210 -28.01 13.72 -7.09
N SER A 211 -27.90 14.94 -6.57
CA SER A 211 -27.07 16.03 -7.13
C SER A 211 -26.01 16.54 -6.14
N GLY A 212 -25.71 15.75 -5.11
CA GLY A 212 -24.79 16.13 -4.03
C GLY A 212 -23.32 15.97 -4.41
N ASN A 213 -22.44 16.21 -3.43
CA ASN A 213 -20.98 16.09 -3.61
C ASN A 213 -20.56 14.68 -4.04
N VAL A 214 -21.21 13.64 -3.52
CA VAL A 214 -20.94 12.25 -3.88
C VAL A 214 -21.26 11.99 -5.36
N ALA A 215 -22.47 12.33 -5.78
CA ALA A 215 -22.88 12.20 -7.19
C ALA A 215 -21.97 13.01 -8.13
N SER A 216 -21.59 14.23 -7.74
CA SER A 216 -20.64 15.05 -8.50
C SER A 216 -19.26 14.40 -8.61
N GLY A 217 -18.78 13.76 -7.55
CA GLY A 217 -17.50 13.03 -7.54
C GLY A 217 -17.53 11.81 -8.47
N ALA A 218 -18.58 11.01 -8.43
CA ALA A 218 -18.75 9.86 -9.31
C ALA A 218 -18.87 10.30 -10.78
N GLN A 219 -19.68 11.32 -11.06
CA GLN A 219 -19.82 11.89 -12.40
C GLN A 219 -18.51 12.50 -12.94
N GLU A 220 -17.66 13.06 -12.07
CA GLU A 220 -16.36 13.58 -12.48
C GLU A 220 -15.46 12.47 -13.03
N ILE A 221 -15.51 11.27 -12.46
CA ILE A 221 -14.78 10.11 -12.98
C ILE A 221 -15.47 9.57 -14.23
N PHE A 222 -16.79 9.42 -14.23
CA PHE A 222 -17.55 8.97 -15.39
C PHE A 222 -17.29 9.82 -16.64
N LYS A 223 -17.16 11.14 -16.47
CA LYS A 223 -16.89 12.08 -17.56
C LYS A 223 -15.54 11.88 -18.26
N LEU A 224 -14.64 11.08 -17.67
CA LEU A 224 -13.36 10.71 -18.28
C LEU A 224 -13.51 9.56 -19.27
N LEU A 225 -14.61 8.81 -19.21
CA LEU A 225 -14.96 7.82 -20.23
C LEU A 225 -15.66 8.52 -21.40
N PRO A 226 -15.56 7.99 -22.63
CA PRO A 226 -16.46 8.42 -23.70
C PRO A 226 -17.89 8.06 -23.30
N HIS A 227 -18.83 9.01 -23.36
CA HIS A 227 -20.21 8.82 -22.93
C HIS A 227 -21.18 9.83 -23.60
N THR A 228 -22.49 9.60 -23.43
CA THR A 228 -23.55 10.58 -23.71
C THR A 228 -24.46 10.71 -22.50
N PHE A 229 -24.65 11.92 -21.97
CA PHE A 229 -25.66 12.15 -20.94
C PHE A 229 -27.05 12.25 -21.56
N VAL A 230 -28.04 11.61 -20.92
CA VAL A 230 -29.44 11.59 -21.35
C VAL A 230 -30.37 11.95 -20.19
N GLU A 231 -31.52 12.54 -20.52
CA GLU A 231 -32.57 12.81 -19.55
C GLU A 231 -33.32 11.52 -19.19
N PRO A 232 -33.88 11.40 -17.98
CA PRO A 232 -34.63 10.21 -17.56
C PRO A 232 -35.77 9.80 -18.50
N SER A 233 -36.42 10.76 -19.16
CA SER A 233 -37.50 10.52 -20.13
C SER A 233 -37.02 9.87 -21.43
N GLU A 234 -35.72 9.91 -21.74
CA GLU A 234 -35.14 9.36 -22.96
C GLU A 234 -34.71 7.89 -22.80
N LEU A 235 -34.61 7.39 -21.56
CA LEU A 235 -34.16 6.02 -21.26
C LEU A 235 -34.94 4.93 -22.02
N PRO A 236 -36.29 4.98 -22.13
CA PRO A 236 -37.04 3.97 -22.89
C PRO A 236 -36.66 3.91 -24.38
N ALA A 237 -36.33 5.05 -24.98
CA ALA A 237 -36.01 5.13 -26.40
C ALA A 237 -34.66 4.46 -26.73
N LEU A 238 -33.69 4.48 -25.81
CA LEU A 238 -32.38 3.86 -26.01
C LEU A 238 -32.47 2.35 -26.28
N PHE A 239 -33.39 1.67 -25.58
CA PHE A 239 -33.61 0.23 -25.72
C PHE A 239 -34.59 -0.14 -26.84
N GLY A 240 -35.41 0.82 -27.29
CA GLY A 240 -36.23 0.68 -28.50
C GLY A 240 -35.40 0.65 -29.79
N VAL A 241 -34.49 1.62 -29.95
CA VAL A 241 -33.63 1.76 -31.15
C VAL A 241 -32.58 0.64 -31.25
N ALA A 242 -32.10 0.11 -30.12
CA ALA A 242 -31.13 -0.99 -30.09
C ALA A 242 -31.67 -2.31 -30.67
N LYS A 243 -32.98 -2.58 -30.53
CA LYS A 243 -33.63 -3.77 -31.10
C LYS A 243 -33.70 -3.72 -32.64
N ASP A 244 -33.84 -2.53 -33.21
CA ASP A 244 -33.89 -2.33 -34.67
C ASP A 244 -32.48 -2.35 -35.33
N ALA A 245 -31.46 -1.85 -34.62
CA ALA A 245 -30.07 -1.85 -35.09
C ALA A 245 -29.40 -3.25 -35.05
N ALA A 246 -29.82 -4.12 -34.12
CA ALA A 246 -29.35 -5.51 -34.01
C ALA A 246 -29.83 -6.39 -35.18
N GLN A 247 -30.92 -6.01 -35.86
CA GLN A 247 -31.42 -6.73 -37.05
C GLN A 247 -30.72 -6.32 -38.35
N THR A 248 -30.02 -5.18 -38.39
CA THR A 248 -29.50 -4.57 -39.63
C THR A 248 -27.97 -4.52 -39.75
N SER A 249 -27.17 -4.71 -38.69
CA SER A 249 -25.70 -4.54 -38.77
C SER A 249 -24.89 -5.85 -38.57
N ARG A 250 -24.54 -6.50 -39.69
CA ARG A 250 -23.65 -7.68 -39.72
C ARG A 250 -22.14 -7.36 -39.74
N LYS A 251 -21.69 -6.16 -39.36
CA LYS A 251 -20.30 -5.72 -39.63
C LYS A 251 -19.39 -5.32 -38.46
N SER A 252 -19.88 -5.12 -37.23
CA SER A 252 -18.98 -4.97 -36.07
C SER A 252 -19.55 -5.64 -34.82
N LYS A 253 -18.76 -6.51 -34.17
CA LYS A 253 -19.12 -7.17 -32.88
C LYS A 253 -18.96 -6.25 -31.67
N ARG A 254 -18.41 -5.04 -31.87
CA ARG A 254 -18.22 -4.02 -30.84
C ARG A 254 -18.83 -2.69 -31.28
N ILE A 255 -19.54 -2.04 -30.36
CA ILE A 255 -20.24 -0.77 -30.56
C ILE A 255 -19.98 0.17 -29.40
N PHE A 256 -20.12 1.47 -29.64
CA PHE A 256 -19.94 2.49 -28.62
C PHE A 256 -21.30 3.09 -28.23
N GLN A 257 -21.86 2.61 -27.12
CA GLN A 257 -23.18 3.02 -26.59
C GLN A 257 -23.12 3.05 -25.06
N VAL A 258 -22.51 4.12 -24.52
CA VAL A 258 -22.35 4.34 -23.08
C VAL A 258 -23.09 5.62 -22.69
N TYR A 259 -24.01 5.49 -21.73
CA TYR A 259 -24.91 6.56 -21.34
C TYR A 259 -24.82 6.85 -19.84
N GLY A 260 -24.86 8.14 -19.49
CA GLY A 260 -25.04 8.60 -18.12
C GLY A 260 -26.42 9.23 -17.96
N CYS A 261 -27.10 8.96 -16.85
CA CYS A 261 -28.36 9.60 -16.51
C CYS A 261 -28.32 10.06 -15.05
N VAL A 262 -28.71 11.31 -14.78
CA VAL A 262 -28.74 11.85 -13.41
C VAL A 262 -30.19 11.94 -12.96
N VAL A 263 -30.52 11.28 -11.86
CA VAL A 263 -31.86 11.28 -11.29
C VAL A 263 -31.91 12.01 -9.95
N THR A 264 -33.00 12.72 -9.67
CA THR A 264 -33.23 13.41 -8.39
C THR A 264 -34.58 12.95 -7.84
N SER A 265 -34.98 13.44 -6.67
CA SER A 265 -36.25 13.06 -6.02
C SER A 265 -37.46 13.15 -6.96
N LYS A 266 -37.50 14.16 -7.86
CA LYS A 266 -38.58 14.33 -8.85
C LYS A 266 -38.73 13.16 -9.85
N HIS A 267 -37.68 12.35 -10.01
CA HIS A 267 -37.67 11.18 -10.90
C HIS A 267 -37.87 9.86 -10.13
N MET A 268 -37.82 9.91 -8.80
CA MET A 268 -37.83 8.73 -7.93
C MET A 268 -39.20 8.48 -7.33
N VAL A 269 -39.99 9.54 -7.12
CA VAL A 269 -41.31 9.49 -6.50
C VAL A 269 -42.32 10.32 -7.27
N GLU A 270 -43.60 10.00 -7.09
CA GLU A 270 -44.74 10.79 -7.56
C GLU A 270 -45.75 10.98 -6.45
N HIS A 271 -46.45 12.10 -6.45
CA HIS A 271 -47.50 12.36 -5.46
C HIS A 271 -48.63 11.33 -5.63
N GLU A 272 -49.21 10.87 -4.52
CA GLU A 272 -50.37 9.98 -4.51
C GLU A 272 -51.60 10.55 -5.25
N ASP A 273 -51.70 11.88 -5.34
CA ASP A 273 -52.73 12.58 -6.11
C ASP A 273 -52.18 12.83 -7.53
N PRO A 274 -52.71 12.14 -8.56
CA PRO A 274 -52.20 12.24 -9.92
C PRO A 274 -52.40 13.61 -10.56
N THR A 275 -53.15 14.52 -9.92
CA THR A 275 -53.34 15.90 -10.38
C THR A 275 -52.27 16.86 -9.88
N ARG A 276 -51.42 16.42 -8.93
CA ARG A 276 -50.34 17.23 -8.35
C ARG A 276 -48.98 16.83 -8.92
N GLU A 277 -48.23 17.82 -9.37
CA GLU A 277 -46.83 17.63 -9.78
C GLU A 277 -45.92 17.47 -8.56
N PHE A 278 -44.72 16.93 -8.78
CA PHE A 278 -43.70 16.81 -7.74
C PHE A 278 -43.32 18.18 -7.19
N ASP A 279 -43.55 18.40 -5.88
CA ASP A 279 -43.03 19.55 -5.15
C ASP A 279 -41.93 19.11 -4.19
N LYS A 280 -40.76 19.75 -4.28
CA LYS A 280 -39.62 19.39 -3.46
C LYS A 280 -39.84 19.75 -1.99
N ALA A 281 -40.38 20.93 -1.67
CA ALA A 281 -40.55 21.33 -0.28
C ALA A 281 -41.58 20.44 0.43
N ASP A 282 -42.67 20.14 -0.26
CA ASP A 282 -43.72 19.23 0.21
C ASP A 282 -43.18 17.81 0.42
N TYR A 283 -42.45 17.24 -0.54
CA TYR A 283 -41.86 15.90 -0.38
C TYR A 283 -40.95 15.77 0.86
N TYR A 284 -40.13 16.78 1.16
CA TYR A 284 -39.24 16.74 2.33
C TYR A 284 -39.98 16.99 3.67
N ALA A 285 -41.15 17.63 3.63
CA ALA A 285 -42.01 17.84 4.79
C ALA A 285 -42.94 16.64 5.04
N HIS A 286 -43.52 16.09 3.98
CA HIS A 286 -44.58 15.08 3.95
C HIS A 286 -44.25 13.94 2.96
N PRO A 287 -43.18 13.16 3.20
CA PRO A 287 -42.80 12.07 2.30
C PRO A 287 -43.86 10.96 2.18
N GLU A 288 -44.77 10.87 3.15
CA GLU A 288 -45.92 9.96 3.15
C GLU A 288 -46.91 10.20 2.02
N HIS A 289 -46.93 11.38 1.40
CA HIS A 289 -47.81 11.70 0.26
C HIS A 289 -47.26 11.20 -1.09
N TYR A 290 -46.13 10.49 -1.11
CA TYR A 290 -45.40 10.17 -2.33
C TYR A 290 -45.13 8.68 -2.47
N ASN A 291 -45.46 8.13 -3.64
CA ASN A 291 -45.19 6.75 -4.01
C ASN A 291 -43.86 6.61 -4.76
N PRO A 292 -43.07 5.54 -4.51
CA PRO A 292 -41.82 5.31 -5.23
C PRO A 292 -42.09 4.81 -6.66
N VAL A 293 -41.55 5.50 -7.68
CA VAL A 293 -41.71 5.16 -9.11
C VAL A 293 -40.39 4.80 -9.80
N PHE A 294 -39.27 4.90 -9.09
CA PHE A 294 -37.93 4.62 -9.65
C PHE A 294 -37.83 3.22 -10.29
N HIS A 295 -38.39 2.21 -9.62
CA HIS A 295 -38.41 0.83 -10.07
C HIS A 295 -39.20 0.60 -11.37
N GLU A 296 -40.10 1.50 -11.73
CA GLU A 296 -40.91 1.41 -12.96
C GLU A 296 -40.33 2.27 -14.09
N LYS A 297 -39.88 3.49 -13.76
CA LYS A 297 -39.51 4.50 -14.75
C LYS A 297 -38.03 4.51 -15.10
N ILE A 298 -37.16 4.10 -14.18
CA ILE A 298 -35.71 4.24 -14.33
C ILE A 298 -34.98 2.91 -14.27
N ALA A 299 -35.17 2.15 -13.19
CA ALA A 299 -34.45 0.91 -12.93
C ALA A 299 -34.52 -0.15 -14.06
N PRO A 300 -35.62 -0.28 -14.84
CA PRO A 300 -35.65 -1.22 -15.97
C PRO A 300 -34.59 -0.97 -17.03
N TYR A 301 -34.08 0.26 -17.13
CA TYR A 301 -33.12 0.71 -18.15
C TYR A 301 -31.71 0.91 -17.59
N ALA A 302 -31.51 0.71 -16.29
CA ALA A 302 -30.22 0.93 -15.63
C ALA A 302 -29.37 -0.35 -15.71
N SER A 303 -28.22 -0.28 -16.38
CA SER A 303 -27.19 -1.33 -16.27
C SER A 303 -26.48 -1.24 -14.93
N VAL A 304 -26.19 -0.01 -14.50
CA VAL A 304 -25.52 0.29 -13.23
C VAL A 304 -26.28 1.37 -12.50
N ILE A 305 -26.58 1.15 -11.22
CA ILE A 305 -27.10 2.18 -10.32
C ILE A 305 -25.95 2.66 -9.44
N VAL A 306 -25.61 3.95 -9.55
CA VAL A 306 -24.62 4.62 -8.71
C VAL A 306 -25.38 5.43 -7.66
N ASN A 307 -25.59 4.83 -6.49
CA ASN A 307 -26.38 5.42 -5.42
C ASN A 307 -25.55 6.43 -4.64
N CYS A 308 -25.94 7.71 -4.71
CA CYS A 308 -25.24 8.84 -4.11
C CYS A 308 -26.18 9.80 -3.36
N MET A 309 -27.45 9.42 -3.19
CA MET A 309 -28.48 10.26 -2.58
C MET A 309 -28.50 10.16 -1.06
N TYR A 310 -28.99 11.19 -0.40
CA TYR A 310 -29.37 11.10 1.02
C TYR A 310 -30.68 10.33 1.15
N TRP A 311 -30.80 9.48 2.18
CA TRP A 311 -32.02 8.76 2.51
C TRP A 311 -32.17 8.60 4.03
N GLU A 312 -33.42 8.55 4.50
CA GLU A 312 -33.78 8.23 5.88
C GLU A 312 -35.15 7.52 5.90
N LYS A 313 -35.46 6.79 6.98
CA LYS A 313 -36.56 5.82 7.06
C LYS A 313 -37.94 6.36 6.68
N ARG A 314 -38.19 7.67 6.86
CA ARG A 314 -39.47 8.30 6.48
C ARG A 314 -39.65 8.48 4.97
N PHE A 315 -38.56 8.44 4.19
CA PHE A 315 -38.64 8.54 2.73
C PHE A 315 -38.88 7.15 2.10
N PRO A 316 -39.65 7.07 1.01
CA PRO A 316 -39.76 5.86 0.22
C PRO A 316 -38.38 5.31 -0.18
N ARG A 317 -38.24 3.98 -0.20
CA ARG A 317 -37.03 3.31 -0.69
C ARG A 317 -36.87 3.53 -2.20
N LEU A 318 -35.63 3.59 -2.66
CA LEU A 318 -35.31 3.68 -4.09
C LEU A 318 -35.61 2.35 -4.80
N LEU A 319 -35.21 1.23 -4.20
CA LEU A 319 -35.47 -0.10 -4.71
C LEU A 319 -35.61 -1.12 -3.57
N SER A 320 -36.77 -1.77 -3.49
CA SER A 320 -37.02 -2.87 -2.55
C SER A 320 -36.55 -4.22 -3.09
N THR A 321 -36.38 -5.19 -2.19
CA THR A 321 -36.03 -6.57 -2.52
C THR A 321 -37.06 -7.17 -3.50
N LYS A 322 -38.35 -6.92 -3.26
CA LYS A 322 -39.42 -7.38 -4.14
C LYS A 322 -39.36 -6.72 -5.53
N GLN A 323 -39.04 -5.42 -5.58
CA GLN A 323 -38.95 -4.69 -6.85
C GLN A 323 -37.79 -5.19 -7.72
N VAL A 324 -36.60 -5.46 -7.14
CA VAL A 324 -35.47 -6.02 -7.92
C VAL A 324 -35.76 -7.45 -8.39
N GLN A 325 -36.49 -8.24 -7.59
CA GLN A 325 -36.97 -9.56 -8.01
C GLN A 325 -37.92 -9.48 -9.21
N ASP A 326 -38.87 -8.56 -9.16
CA ASP A 326 -39.83 -8.37 -10.25
C ASP A 326 -39.15 -7.81 -11.52
N LEU A 327 -38.16 -6.92 -11.37
CA LEU A 327 -37.30 -6.47 -12.47
C LEU A 327 -36.53 -7.63 -13.10
N THR A 328 -35.95 -8.51 -12.28
CA THR A 328 -35.20 -9.68 -12.75
C THR A 328 -36.10 -10.63 -13.55
N LYS A 329 -37.32 -10.90 -13.07
CA LYS A 329 -38.32 -11.70 -13.81
C LYS A 329 -38.74 -11.08 -15.14
N LYS A 330 -38.71 -9.74 -15.24
CA LYS A 330 -39.02 -8.98 -16.46
C LYS A 330 -37.82 -8.86 -17.43
N GLY A 331 -36.66 -9.43 -17.09
CA GLY A 331 -35.46 -9.39 -17.93
C GLY A 331 -34.65 -8.10 -17.76
N SER A 332 -34.43 -7.66 -16.52
CA SER A 332 -33.60 -6.49 -16.19
C SER A 332 -32.18 -6.60 -16.77
N VAL A 333 -31.62 -5.46 -17.19
CA VAL A 333 -30.24 -5.31 -17.63
C VAL A 333 -29.27 -4.91 -16.50
N LEU A 334 -29.77 -4.82 -15.27
CA LEU A 334 -29.01 -4.40 -14.10
C LEU A 334 -27.92 -5.43 -13.78
N VAL A 335 -26.66 -5.01 -13.89
CA VAL A 335 -25.49 -5.83 -13.61
C VAL A 335 -24.83 -5.48 -12.27
N GLY A 336 -24.99 -4.23 -11.80
CA GLY A 336 -24.39 -3.86 -10.53
C GLY A 336 -24.90 -2.55 -9.91
N ILE A 337 -24.57 -2.40 -8.63
CA ILE A 337 -24.96 -1.28 -7.77
C ILE A 337 -23.72 -0.78 -7.03
N ALA A 338 -23.35 0.46 -7.29
CA ALA A 338 -22.36 1.19 -6.50
C ALA A 338 -23.10 1.97 -5.41
N ASP A 339 -23.30 1.37 -4.23
CA ASP A 339 -23.95 2.03 -3.11
C ASP A 339 -22.95 2.84 -2.28
N ILE A 340 -22.63 4.04 -2.77
CA ILE A 340 -21.63 4.92 -2.16
C ILE A 340 -22.16 5.57 -0.86
N THR A 341 -23.49 5.56 -0.64
CA THR A 341 -24.08 6.05 0.61
C THR A 341 -23.80 5.09 1.76
N CYS A 342 -23.73 3.79 1.46
CA CYS A 342 -23.49 2.71 2.39
C CYS A 342 -24.56 2.62 3.51
N ASP A 343 -25.81 2.97 3.17
CA ASP A 343 -26.95 2.84 4.09
C ASP A 343 -27.46 1.39 4.08
N ILE A 344 -26.96 0.58 5.02
CA ILE A 344 -27.27 -0.84 5.08
C ILE A 344 -28.76 -1.09 5.30
N GLY A 345 -29.37 -1.84 4.37
CA GLY A 345 -30.81 -2.06 4.34
C GLY A 345 -31.60 -0.75 4.22
N GLY A 346 -31.00 0.28 3.59
CA GLY A 346 -31.53 1.64 3.45
C GLY A 346 -32.25 1.88 2.13
N SER A 347 -31.85 2.91 1.38
CA SER A 347 -32.54 3.26 0.12
C SER A 347 -32.60 2.09 -0.89
N ILE A 348 -31.60 1.21 -0.89
CA ILE A 348 -31.60 -0.05 -1.65
C ILE A 348 -31.67 -1.20 -0.63
N GLU A 349 -32.84 -1.82 -0.49
CA GLU A 349 -33.16 -2.70 0.64
C GLU A 349 -32.27 -3.94 0.74
N PHE A 350 -31.92 -4.55 -0.39
CA PHE A 350 -31.14 -5.78 -0.45
C PHE A 350 -29.63 -5.53 -0.34
N VAL A 351 -29.16 -4.29 -0.26
CA VAL A 351 -27.78 -4.00 0.15
C VAL A 351 -27.74 -4.04 1.67
N ASN A 352 -27.70 -5.26 2.23
CA ASN A 352 -27.89 -5.50 3.67
C ASN A 352 -26.58 -5.73 4.45
N GLN A 353 -25.43 -5.53 3.81
CA GLN A 353 -24.12 -5.73 4.42
C GLN A 353 -23.11 -4.72 3.88
N THR A 354 -22.14 -4.36 4.71
CA THR A 354 -21.00 -3.54 4.28
C THR A 354 -19.95 -4.38 3.54
N THR A 355 -19.16 -3.70 2.74
CA THR A 355 -17.95 -4.22 2.09
C THR A 355 -16.74 -3.43 2.59
N SER A 356 -15.55 -4.04 2.52
CA SER A 356 -14.31 -3.38 2.90
C SER A 356 -13.51 -3.00 1.66
N ILE A 357 -12.55 -2.09 1.81
CA ILE A 357 -11.61 -1.74 0.72
C ILE A 357 -10.85 -2.98 0.20
N ASP A 358 -10.56 -3.95 1.09
CA ASP A 358 -9.91 -5.22 0.74
C ASP A 358 -10.81 -6.19 -0.04
N SER A 359 -12.12 -6.12 0.18
CA SER A 359 -13.13 -6.97 -0.46
C SER A 359 -14.36 -6.11 -0.81
N PRO A 360 -14.25 -5.25 -1.84
CA PRO A 360 -15.20 -4.15 -2.08
C PRO A 360 -16.55 -4.59 -2.67
N PHE A 361 -16.73 -5.89 -2.94
CA PHE A 361 -17.94 -6.39 -3.58
C PHE A 361 -18.51 -7.62 -2.88
N PHE A 362 -19.82 -7.78 -3.05
CA PHE A 362 -20.53 -9.05 -2.94
C PHE A 362 -21.54 -9.14 -4.08
N ARG A 363 -22.01 -10.35 -4.39
CA ARG A 363 -23.07 -10.57 -5.38
C ARG A 363 -24.37 -10.91 -4.67
N TYR A 364 -25.43 -10.23 -5.05
CA TYR A 364 -26.80 -10.53 -4.64
C TYR A 364 -27.54 -11.22 -5.79
N ASP A 365 -28.11 -12.40 -5.54
CA ASP A 365 -28.99 -13.08 -6.50
C ASP A 365 -30.46 -12.81 -6.13
N PRO A 366 -31.20 -12.00 -6.92
CA PRO A 366 -32.61 -11.72 -6.65
C PRO A 366 -33.49 -12.96 -6.74
N VAL A 367 -33.16 -13.94 -7.60
CA VAL A 367 -34.00 -15.12 -7.84
C VAL A 367 -34.04 -16.01 -6.61
N THR A 368 -32.88 -16.29 -6.04
CA THR A 368 -32.74 -17.14 -4.85
C THR A 368 -32.75 -16.35 -3.53
N ASN A 369 -32.71 -15.00 -3.61
CA ASN A 369 -32.58 -14.10 -2.47
C ASN A 369 -31.35 -14.44 -1.60
N SER A 370 -30.21 -14.66 -2.25
CA SER A 370 -28.97 -15.11 -1.59
C SER A 370 -27.78 -14.19 -1.88
N TYR A 371 -26.76 -14.29 -1.02
CA TYR A 371 -25.58 -13.41 -1.01
C TYR A 371 -24.30 -14.24 -1.17
N HIS A 372 -23.43 -13.80 -2.06
CA HIS A 372 -22.21 -14.51 -2.44
C HIS A 372 -21.00 -13.56 -2.42
N ARG A 373 -19.80 -14.12 -2.21
CA ARG A 373 -18.54 -13.34 -2.18
C ARG A 373 -17.74 -13.46 -3.48
N ASP A 374 -18.13 -14.38 -4.36
CA ASP A 374 -17.61 -14.50 -5.71
C ASP A 374 -18.31 -13.54 -6.70
N MET A 375 -17.75 -13.49 -7.91
CA MET A 375 -18.27 -12.72 -9.03
C MET A 375 -18.95 -13.59 -10.09
N ASP A 376 -19.07 -14.89 -9.85
CA ASP A 376 -19.51 -15.88 -10.84
C ASP A 376 -21.05 -16.04 -10.78
N ASP A 377 -21.67 -16.72 -11.74
CA ASP A 377 -23.13 -16.97 -11.78
C ASP A 377 -24.06 -15.73 -11.90
N ALA A 378 -25.37 -15.98 -11.91
CA ALA A 378 -26.41 -14.96 -12.04
C ALA A 378 -26.49 -14.03 -10.82
N GLY A 379 -26.83 -12.76 -11.03
CA GLY A 379 -27.01 -11.79 -9.94
C GLY A 379 -26.43 -10.41 -10.23
N VAL A 380 -26.55 -9.54 -9.25
CA VAL A 380 -26.14 -8.12 -9.28
C VAL A 380 -24.97 -7.95 -8.33
N ILE A 381 -23.85 -7.36 -8.81
CA ILE A 381 -22.74 -7.02 -7.91
C ILE A 381 -23.07 -5.76 -7.11
N CYS A 382 -22.72 -5.75 -5.84
CA CYS A 382 -22.99 -4.64 -4.94
C CYS A 382 -21.70 -4.20 -4.26
N GLN A 383 -21.45 -2.89 -4.27
CA GLN A 383 -20.40 -2.22 -3.50
C GLN A 383 -21.06 -1.35 -2.43
N ALA A 384 -20.60 -1.46 -1.18
CA ALA A 384 -21.09 -0.67 -0.05
C ALA A 384 -19.93 -0.42 0.95
N VAL A 385 -18.95 0.38 0.55
CA VAL A 385 -17.76 0.69 1.37
C VAL A 385 -18.01 2.00 2.11
N ASP A 386 -17.92 1.98 3.44
CA ASP A 386 -18.25 3.09 4.34
C ASP A 386 -17.13 4.14 4.50
N ILE A 387 -15.90 3.78 4.08
CA ILE A 387 -14.69 4.60 4.27
C ILE A 387 -13.99 4.99 2.95
N LEU A 388 -14.72 5.01 1.83
CA LEU A 388 -14.18 5.34 0.49
C LEU A 388 -13.26 6.58 0.40
N PRO A 389 -13.52 7.70 1.10
CA PRO A 389 -12.59 8.84 1.03
C PRO A 389 -11.17 8.57 1.53
N THR A 390 -10.95 7.49 2.28
CA THR A 390 -9.62 7.09 2.76
C THR A 390 -8.70 6.64 1.63
N GLU A 391 -9.24 6.18 0.50
CA GLU A 391 -8.45 5.73 -0.65
C GLU A 391 -7.75 6.87 -1.38
N PHE A 392 -8.24 8.10 -1.23
CA PHE A 392 -7.56 9.34 -1.66
C PHE A 392 -7.16 10.21 -0.46
N ALA A 393 -6.51 9.60 0.54
CA ALA A 393 -6.22 10.26 1.81
C ALA A 393 -5.49 11.61 1.68
N LYS A 394 -4.58 11.74 0.70
CA LYS A 394 -3.77 12.95 0.49
C LYS A 394 -4.64 14.12 0.06
N GLU A 395 -5.38 13.96 -1.02
CA GLU A 395 -6.28 14.99 -1.57
C GLU A 395 -7.48 15.23 -0.66
N ALA A 396 -7.99 14.19 0.00
CA ALA A 396 -9.04 14.32 0.99
C ALA A 396 -8.60 15.17 2.19
N SER A 397 -7.39 14.94 2.73
CA SER A 397 -6.82 15.73 3.84
C SER A 397 -6.57 17.18 3.42
N LYS A 398 -6.06 17.39 2.20
CA LYS A 398 -5.87 18.73 1.65
C LYS A 398 -7.19 19.49 1.56
N HIS A 399 -8.19 18.93 0.88
CA HIS A 399 -9.48 19.58 0.72
C HIS A 399 -10.18 19.86 2.06
N PHE A 400 -10.12 18.89 2.97
CA PHE A 400 -10.71 19.04 4.28
C PHE A 400 -10.04 20.16 5.08
N GLY A 401 -8.70 20.18 5.07
CA GLY A 401 -7.93 21.19 5.78
C GLY A 401 -7.98 22.59 5.16
N ASP A 402 -8.13 22.73 3.82
CA ASP A 402 -8.33 24.02 3.14
C ASP A 402 -9.56 24.76 3.70
N ILE A 403 -10.56 24.00 4.13
CA ILE A 403 -11.79 24.51 4.73
C ILE A 403 -11.59 24.68 6.24
N LEU A 404 -11.09 23.65 6.92
CA LEU A 404 -10.96 23.63 8.38
C LEU A 404 -10.03 24.73 8.90
N SER A 405 -8.92 25.02 8.20
CA SER A 405 -7.93 26.01 8.63
C SER A 405 -8.52 27.40 8.86
N ASN A 406 -9.62 27.75 8.19
CA ASN A 406 -10.33 29.02 8.38
C ASN A 406 -11.02 29.13 9.75
N PHE A 407 -11.22 28.01 10.45
CA PHE A 407 -11.90 27.94 11.73
C PHE A 407 -10.98 27.63 12.90
N VAL A 408 -9.82 26.99 12.64
CA VAL A 408 -8.87 26.54 13.68
C VAL A 408 -8.44 27.68 14.58
N GLY A 409 -8.15 28.85 14.02
CA GLY A 409 -7.76 30.03 14.81
C GLY A 409 -8.78 30.41 15.87
N ASN A 410 -10.04 30.57 15.46
CA ASN A 410 -11.14 30.89 16.37
C ASN A 410 -11.31 29.81 17.44
N LEU A 411 -11.24 28.52 17.07
CA LEU A 411 -11.35 27.41 18.01
C LEU A 411 -10.17 27.34 18.99
N ALA A 412 -8.96 27.71 18.56
CA ALA A 412 -7.74 27.60 19.35
C ALA A 412 -7.58 28.75 20.35
N SER A 413 -8.00 29.97 20.00
CA SER A 413 -7.77 31.17 20.81
C SER A 413 -8.97 31.62 21.66
N THR A 414 -10.19 31.15 21.36
CA THR A 414 -11.39 31.64 22.06
C THR A 414 -11.59 30.92 23.39
N LYS A 415 -11.56 31.68 24.49
CA LYS A 415 -11.88 31.16 25.84
C LYS A 415 -13.38 31.08 26.10
N ASP A 416 -14.11 32.10 25.67
CA ASP A 416 -15.55 32.25 25.88
C ASP A 416 -16.29 31.83 24.60
N ILE A 417 -16.92 30.67 24.63
CA ILE A 417 -17.60 30.10 23.46
C ILE A 417 -18.71 31.00 22.90
N THR A 418 -19.26 31.92 23.70
CA THR A 418 -20.30 32.85 23.21
C THR A 418 -19.75 33.83 22.16
N LYS A 419 -18.43 34.06 22.15
CA LYS A 419 -17.72 34.91 21.19
C LYS A 419 -17.38 34.18 19.88
N LEU A 420 -17.56 32.86 19.82
CA LEU A 420 -17.34 32.13 18.58
C LEU A 420 -18.40 32.53 17.52
N PRO A 421 -18.04 32.49 16.23
CA PRO A 421 -19.00 32.61 15.14
C PRO A 421 -20.17 31.63 15.31
N ALA A 422 -21.38 32.06 14.90
CA ALA A 422 -22.61 31.30 15.13
C ALA A 422 -22.55 29.86 14.61
N HIS A 423 -21.91 29.62 13.47
CA HIS A 423 -21.75 28.28 12.89
C HIS A 423 -20.83 27.36 13.72
N LEU A 424 -19.82 27.89 14.42
CA LEU A 424 -18.97 27.12 15.33
C LEU A 424 -19.64 26.90 16.69
N ARG A 425 -20.42 27.89 17.18
CA ARG A 425 -21.23 27.72 18.40
C ARG A 425 -22.26 26.62 18.24
N ARG A 426 -22.97 26.61 17.11
CA ARG A 426 -23.94 25.54 16.80
C ARG A 426 -23.28 24.17 16.73
N ALA A 427 -22.03 24.08 16.29
CA ALA A 427 -21.31 22.82 16.20
C ALA A 427 -20.81 22.27 17.55
N CYS A 428 -20.87 23.09 18.62
CA CYS A 428 -20.43 22.71 19.96
C CYS A 428 -21.51 21.89 20.66
N ILE A 429 -21.30 20.58 20.80
CA ILE A 429 -22.24 19.64 21.43
C ILE A 429 -22.18 19.74 22.95
N THR A 430 -20.97 19.78 23.50
CA THR A 430 -20.72 19.85 24.95
C THR A 430 -19.84 21.04 25.28
N HIS A 431 -19.99 21.60 26.47
CA HIS A 431 -19.09 22.61 27.03
C HIS A 431 -19.09 22.50 28.56
N GLU A 432 -17.90 22.51 29.18
CA GLU A 432 -17.70 22.49 30.64
C GLU A 432 -18.49 21.38 31.38
N GLY A 433 -18.62 20.21 30.75
CA GLY A 433 -19.26 19.03 31.35
C GLY A 433 -20.79 18.98 31.20
N ALA A 434 -21.37 19.91 30.44
CA ALA A 434 -22.79 19.92 30.11
C ALA A 434 -23.02 19.89 28.59
N LEU A 435 -24.20 19.43 28.17
CA LEU A 435 -24.70 19.60 26.81
C LEU A 435 -25.04 21.07 26.58
N THR A 436 -24.76 21.58 25.37
CA THR A 436 -25.26 22.90 24.98
C THR A 436 -26.75 22.80 24.63
N SER A 437 -27.45 23.95 24.65
CA SER A 437 -28.92 24.00 24.56
C SER A 437 -29.53 23.29 23.33
N LEU A 438 -28.81 23.25 22.20
CA LEU A 438 -29.27 22.56 21.00
C LEU A 438 -29.30 21.04 21.12
N TYR A 439 -28.57 20.46 22.10
CA TYR A 439 -28.36 19.02 22.23
C TYR A 439 -28.96 18.42 23.51
N GLU A 440 -29.72 19.20 24.29
CA GLU A 440 -30.44 18.75 25.50
C GLU A 440 -31.49 17.66 25.21
N TYR A 441 -31.79 17.36 23.94
CA TYR A 441 -32.63 16.22 23.56
C TYR A 441 -31.92 14.87 23.70
N ILE A 442 -30.58 14.81 23.67
CA ILE A 442 -29.83 13.54 23.66
C ILE A 442 -30.18 12.63 24.86
N PRO A 443 -30.26 13.11 26.11
CA PRO A 443 -30.66 12.28 27.25
C PRO A 443 -32.09 11.72 27.13
N ARG A 444 -33.00 12.41 26.41
CA ARG A 444 -34.34 11.91 26.12
C ARG A 444 -34.29 10.78 25.09
N MET A 445 -33.49 10.92 24.03
CA MET A 445 -33.30 9.86 23.03
C MET A 445 -32.57 8.63 23.59
N ARG A 446 -31.59 8.81 24.48
CA ARG A 446 -30.94 7.70 25.21
C ARG A 446 -31.93 6.85 25.99
N LYS A 447 -32.96 7.48 26.56
CA LYS A 447 -34.00 6.80 27.35
C LYS A 447 -34.98 6.02 26.45
N SER A 448 -35.28 6.51 25.25
CA SER A 448 -36.08 5.77 24.27
C SER A 448 -35.31 4.58 23.66
N ASP A 449 -34.01 4.72 23.40
CA ASP A 449 -33.17 3.62 22.88
C ASP A 449 -32.85 2.56 23.96
N SER A 450 -32.86 2.93 25.25
CA SER A 450 -32.69 1.98 26.36
C SER A 450 -33.90 1.07 26.60
N GLU A 451 -35.08 1.39 26.06
CA GLU A 451 -36.25 0.50 26.06
C GLU A 451 -36.15 -0.59 24.98
N GLU A 452 -35.31 -0.41 23.95
CA GLU A 452 -35.12 -1.41 22.87
C GLU A 452 -33.86 -2.28 23.02
N ILE A 453 -32.87 -1.94 23.87
CA ILE A 453 -31.55 -2.63 23.89
C ILE A 453 -31.06 -2.99 25.30
N SER A 454 -31.89 -3.72 26.08
CA SER A 454 -31.47 -4.43 27.29
C SER A 454 -31.08 -5.89 27.01
N LYS A 455 -29.94 -6.12 26.33
CA LYS A 455 -29.25 -7.42 26.33
C LYS A 455 -27.71 -7.26 26.37
N ASN A 456 -27.22 -7.08 27.61
CA ASN A 456 -26.09 -7.72 28.30
C ASN A 456 -24.66 -7.90 27.68
N PRO A 457 -23.63 -8.04 28.55
CA PRO A 457 -22.32 -7.38 28.43
C PRO A 457 -21.12 -8.35 28.33
N ALA A 458 -19.92 -7.77 28.22
CA ALA A 458 -18.63 -8.45 28.15
C ALA A 458 -18.20 -9.13 29.47
N ASN A 459 -17.58 -10.32 29.35
CA ASN A 459 -16.87 -11.03 30.41
C ASN A 459 -15.45 -10.46 30.61
N HIS A 460 -15.13 -9.99 31.82
CA HIS A 460 -13.78 -9.84 32.35
C HIS A 460 -13.43 -11.11 33.15
N ASN A 461 -12.29 -11.75 32.89
CA ASN A 461 -11.72 -12.79 33.77
C ASN A 461 -10.36 -12.32 34.33
N SER A 462 -10.26 -12.24 35.66
CA SER A 462 -9.02 -12.15 36.42
C SER A 462 -8.91 -13.37 37.33
N ASN A 463 -7.88 -14.20 37.16
CA ASN A 463 -7.62 -15.38 38.00
C ASN A 463 -7.29 -14.96 39.44
N LYS A 464 -8.14 -15.33 40.40
CA LYS A 464 -7.90 -15.23 41.86
C LYS A 464 -7.46 -16.58 42.46
N ASN A 465 -6.99 -16.56 43.70
CA ASN A 465 -6.17 -17.61 44.32
C ASN A 465 -6.96 -18.76 44.99
N TYR A 466 -8.25 -18.58 45.28
CA TYR A 466 -9.13 -19.64 45.79
C TYR A 466 -10.48 -19.64 45.09
N ASN A 467 -10.88 -20.73 44.41
CA ASN A 467 -12.10 -20.81 43.60
C ASN A 467 -13.01 -21.99 44.02
N ILE A 468 -14.32 -21.75 44.18
CA ILE A 468 -15.35 -22.76 44.51
C ILE A 468 -16.47 -22.72 43.46
N SER A 469 -16.97 -23.87 43.00
CA SER A 469 -18.17 -23.90 42.15
C SER A 469 -19.44 -23.83 43.01
N VAL A 470 -20.42 -23.01 42.62
CA VAL A 470 -21.69 -22.74 43.30
C VAL A 470 -22.85 -22.95 42.33
N SER A 471 -23.74 -23.89 42.61
CA SER A 471 -24.96 -24.09 41.80
C SER A 471 -26.19 -23.46 42.46
N LEU A 472 -26.95 -22.70 41.69
CA LEU A 472 -28.18 -21.98 42.03
C LEU A 472 -29.34 -22.54 41.18
N SER A 473 -30.50 -22.85 41.78
CA SER A 473 -31.69 -23.19 40.98
C SER A 473 -32.98 -22.63 41.55
N GLY A 474 -33.79 -21.94 40.72
CA GLY A 474 -34.86 -21.07 41.18
C GLY A 474 -35.45 -20.08 40.15
N HIS A 475 -36.21 -19.07 40.59
CA HIS A 475 -36.69 -17.94 39.75
C HIS A 475 -35.59 -16.88 39.64
N LEU A 476 -34.40 -17.33 39.24
CA LEU A 476 -33.16 -16.56 39.36
C LEU A 476 -33.23 -15.19 38.67
N PHE A 477 -33.92 -15.13 37.54
CA PHE A 477 -34.06 -13.91 36.73
C PHE A 477 -35.34 -13.15 37.03
N ASP A 478 -36.48 -13.83 37.12
CA ASP A 478 -37.78 -13.17 37.31
C ASP A 478 -37.89 -12.48 38.67
N GLN A 479 -37.19 -12.99 39.68
CA GLN A 479 -37.15 -12.42 41.04
C GLN A 479 -35.82 -11.70 41.33
N PHE A 480 -34.96 -11.51 40.33
CA PHE A 480 -33.65 -10.85 40.46
C PHE A 480 -32.67 -11.51 41.46
N LEU A 481 -32.97 -12.71 41.94
CA LEU A 481 -32.15 -13.43 42.94
C LEU A 481 -30.73 -13.74 42.44
N ILE A 482 -30.51 -13.85 41.12
CA ILE A 482 -29.15 -13.98 40.57
C ILE A 482 -28.34 -12.72 40.78
N ASN A 483 -28.93 -11.53 40.57
CA ASN A 483 -28.21 -10.27 40.74
C ASN A 483 -27.87 -10.05 42.22
N GLU A 484 -28.80 -10.37 43.12
CA GLU A 484 -28.57 -10.29 44.56
C GLU A 484 -27.44 -11.25 45.01
N ALA A 485 -27.36 -12.45 44.44
CA ALA A 485 -26.25 -13.37 44.66
C ALA A 485 -24.91 -12.83 44.12
N LEU A 486 -24.89 -12.24 42.91
CA LEU A 486 -23.69 -11.67 42.31
C LEU A 486 -23.19 -10.41 43.06
N ASP A 487 -24.12 -9.56 43.51
CA ASP A 487 -23.83 -8.39 44.32
C ASP A 487 -23.23 -8.79 45.68
N ILE A 488 -23.72 -9.86 46.32
CA ILE A 488 -23.13 -10.40 47.55
C ILE A 488 -21.68 -10.85 47.31
N ILE A 489 -21.39 -11.49 46.17
CA ILE A 489 -20.03 -11.94 45.83
C ILE A 489 -19.11 -10.74 45.65
N GLU A 490 -19.50 -9.75 44.83
CA GLU A 490 -18.68 -8.56 44.57
C GLU A 490 -18.50 -7.67 45.80
N ALA A 491 -19.56 -7.47 46.60
CA ALA A 491 -19.50 -6.64 47.80
C ALA A 491 -18.58 -7.22 48.88
N ALA A 492 -18.46 -8.54 48.97
CA ALA A 492 -17.51 -9.22 49.84
C ALA A 492 -16.08 -9.26 49.26
N GLY A 493 -15.85 -8.73 48.04
CA GLY A 493 -14.54 -8.69 47.39
C GLY A 493 -14.20 -9.96 46.58
N GLY A 494 -15.17 -10.85 46.39
CA GLY A 494 -15.07 -12.01 45.50
C GLY A 494 -15.19 -11.61 44.03
N SER A 495 -14.68 -12.48 43.16
CA SER A 495 -14.96 -12.48 41.72
C SER A 495 -15.80 -13.71 41.41
N PHE A 496 -16.61 -13.68 40.35
CA PHE A 496 -17.30 -14.87 39.89
C PHE A 496 -17.19 -15.01 38.37
N HIS A 497 -17.29 -16.24 37.91
CA HIS A 497 -17.36 -16.60 36.51
C HIS A 497 -18.57 -17.50 36.30
N LEU A 498 -19.44 -17.15 35.36
CA LEU A 498 -20.61 -17.96 35.05
C LEU A 498 -20.21 -19.19 34.24
N VAL A 499 -20.27 -20.35 34.87
CA VAL A 499 -19.90 -21.64 34.25
C VAL A 499 -21.02 -22.14 33.37
N LYS A 500 -22.28 -22.07 33.86
CA LYS A 500 -23.45 -22.54 33.12
C LYS A 500 -24.70 -21.79 33.54
N CYS A 501 -25.62 -21.52 32.61
CA CYS A 501 -26.92 -20.92 32.93
C CYS A 501 -28.00 -21.38 31.96
N ASP A 502 -29.09 -21.93 32.52
CA ASP A 502 -30.27 -22.38 31.80
C ASP A 502 -31.50 -21.61 32.31
N VAL A 503 -32.11 -20.80 31.45
CA VAL A 503 -33.26 -19.94 31.80
C VAL A 503 -34.58 -20.64 31.49
N GLY A 504 -35.51 -20.63 32.46
CA GLY A 504 -36.85 -21.16 32.27
C GLY A 504 -37.60 -20.45 31.13
N GLN A 505 -38.24 -21.20 30.24
CA GLN A 505 -38.88 -20.68 29.01
C GLN A 505 -40.14 -19.82 29.27
N CYS A 506 -40.63 -19.79 30.51
CA CYS A 506 -41.80 -19.01 30.90
C CYS A 506 -41.80 -18.75 32.41
N SER A 507 -42.66 -17.82 32.84
CA SER A 507 -42.78 -17.32 34.21
C SER A 507 -43.10 -18.37 35.29
N ASN A 508 -43.32 -19.64 34.93
CA ASN A 508 -43.55 -20.73 35.87
C ASN A 508 -42.42 -21.78 35.88
N SER A 509 -41.43 -21.68 34.98
CA SER A 509 -40.32 -22.65 34.86
C SER A 509 -39.09 -22.20 35.68
N PRO A 510 -38.44 -23.07 36.48
CA PRO A 510 -37.22 -22.70 37.21
C PRO A 510 -36.05 -22.49 36.24
N SER A 511 -35.17 -21.56 36.59
CA SER A 511 -33.88 -21.32 35.97
C SER A 511 -32.77 -21.93 36.83
N PHE A 512 -31.70 -22.39 36.20
CA PHE A 512 -30.54 -23.00 36.86
C PHE A 512 -29.28 -22.22 36.46
N SER A 513 -28.36 -22.01 37.38
CA SER A 513 -27.11 -21.29 37.15
C SER A 513 -25.98 -21.91 37.97
N GLU A 514 -24.81 -22.10 37.39
CA GLU A 514 -23.60 -22.58 38.06
C GLU A 514 -22.50 -21.51 37.90
N LEU A 515 -21.95 -21.08 39.03
CA LEU A 515 -20.98 -19.99 39.14
C LEU A 515 -19.69 -20.53 39.76
N GLU A 516 -18.54 -20.25 39.16
CA GLU A 516 -17.25 -20.41 39.81
C GLU A 516 -16.91 -19.12 40.54
N VAL A 517 -16.87 -19.16 41.86
CA VAL A 517 -16.64 -18.00 42.74
C VAL A 517 -15.21 -18.04 43.25
N GLY A 518 -14.43 -17.02 42.93
CA GLY A 518 -13.03 -16.84 43.30
C GLY A 518 -12.82 -15.74 44.35
N ALA A 519 -11.93 -15.95 45.30
CA ALA A 519 -11.49 -14.93 46.25
C ALA A 519 -9.97 -14.97 46.46
N ASP A 520 -9.43 -13.85 46.93
CA ASP A 520 -7.98 -13.71 47.17
C ASP A 520 -7.54 -14.39 48.49
N ASP A 521 -8.47 -14.60 49.42
CA ASP A 521 -8.27 -15.35 50.66
C ASP A 521 -9.45 -16.30 50.99
N ARG A 522 -9.18 -17.33 51.79
CA ARG A 522 -10.15 -18.39 52.12
C ARG A 522 -11.25 -17.94 53.08
N ALA A 523 -11.00 -16.98 53.97
CA ALA A 523 -12.00 -16.49 54.91
C ALA A 523 -13.05 -15.60 54.22
N VAL A 524 -12.64 -14.82 53.22
CA VAL A 524 -13.55 -14.06 52.34
C VAL A 524 -14.38 -15.01 51.48
N LEU A 525 -13.77 -16.09 50.97
CA LEU A 525 -14.52 -17.12 50.24
C LEU A 525 -15.58 -17.79 51.13
N ASP A 526 -15.23 -18.16 52.36
CA ASP A 526 -16.16 -18.75 53.33
C ASP A 526 -17.29 -17.75 53.71
N GLN A 527 -16.99 -16.46 53.86
CA GLN A 527 -17.99 -15.42 54.12
C GLN A 527 -18.98 -15.25 52.96
N ILE A 528 -18.50 -15.34 51.72
CA ILE A 528 -19.34 -15.29 50.51
C ILE A 528 -20.27 -16.49 50.49
N ILE A 529 -19.75 -17.69 50.75
CA ILE A 529 -20.50 -18.94 50.82
C ILE A 529 -21.62 -18.85 51.88
N ASP A 530 -21.30 -18.36 53.08
CA ASP A 530 -22.28 -18.21 54.17
C ASP A 530 -23.38 -17.19 53.81
N SER A 531 -23.02 -16.08 53.17
CA SER A 531 -23.96 -15.03 52.77
C SER A 531 -24.92 -15.50 51.67
N LEU A 532 -24.40 -16.24 50.69
CA LEU A 532 -25.20 -16.87 49.64
C LEU A 532 -26.13 -17.97 50.21
N THR A 533 -25.66 -18.70 51.21
CA THR A 533 -26.46 -19.72 51.90
C THR A 533 -27.56 -19.08 52.74
N SER A 534 -27.33 -17.90 53.33
CA SER A 534 -28.38 -17.14 54.03
C SER A 534 -29.46 -16.63 53.09
N LEU A 535 -29.09 -16.17 51.89
CA LEU A 535 -30.03 -15.74 50.84
C LEU A 535 -30.95 -16.90 50.40
N ALA A 536 -30.41 -18.13 50.38
CA ALA A 536 -31.20 -19.32 50.06
C ALA A 536 -32.27 -19.66 51.11
N ASN A 537 -32.04 -19.28 52.37
CA ASN A 537 -32.84 -19.68 53.51
C ASN A 537 -33.76 -18.57 54.05
N SER A 538 -33.66 -17.33 53.55
CA SER A 538 -34.48 -16.20 53.99
C SER A 538 -35.88 -16.20 53.36
N ASN A 539 -36.75 -17.13 53.78
CA ASN A 539 -38.19 -17.00 53.62
C ASN A 539 -38.97 -17.88 54.62
N GLU A 540 -38.76 -17.66 55.92
CA GLU A 540 -39.71 -18.01 56.96
C GLU A 540 -40.11 -16.75 57.72
N ASN A 541 -41.10 -16.00 57.20
CA ASN A 541 -42.11 -15.32 58.03
C ASN A 541 -43.20 -14.60 57.21
N HIS A 542 -44.43 -15.09 57.42
CA HIS A 542 -45.74 -14.46 57.29
C HIS A 542 -46.39 -14.20 55.92
N ASP A 543 -47.25 -15.18 55.58
CA ASP A 543 -48.66 -15.06 55.21
C ASP A 543 -49.10 -14.95 53.73
N LEU A 544 -49.16 -16.16 53.14
CA LEU A 544 -50.36 -16.80 52.58
C LEU A 544 -50.95 -16.24 51.27
N LYS A 545 -50.28 -16.59 50.17
CA LYS A 545 -50.81 -17.58 49.21
C LYS A 545 -49.64 -18.32 48.57
N GLN A 546 -49.52 -19.60 48.88
CA GLN A 546 -48.46 -20.50 48.44
C GLN A 546 -48.44 -20.67 46.91
N GLU A 547 -47.36 -20.24 46.28
CA GLU A 547 -46.65 -21.09 45.31
C GLU A 547 -45.26 -21.39 45.87
N LYS A 548 -44.94 -22.68 45.90
CA LYS A 548 -43.76 -23.28 46.53
C LYS A 548 -42.46 -22.93 45.79
N ASN A 549 -41.42 -22.67 46.59
CA ASN A 549 -39.99 -22.89 46.39
C ASN A 549 -39.42 -22.61 45.01
N LYS A 550 -38.62 -21.56 44.91
CA LYS A 550 -37.74 -21.35 43.75
C LYS A 550 -36.36 -20.82 44.17
N PHE A 551 -35.73 -21.47 45.16
CA PHE A 551 -34.29 -21.28 45.39
C PHE A 551 -33.64 -22.51 46.08
N SER A 552 -32.49 -22.98 45.58
CA SER A 552 -31.67 -24.07 46.15
C SER A 552 -30.19 -23.88 45.76
N LEU A 553 -29.24 -24.30 46.63
CA LEU A 553 -27.80 -23.97 46.55
C LEU A 553 -26.86 -25.19 46.88
N SER A 554 -25.70 -25.36 46.20
CA SER A 554 -24.65 -26.40 46.48
C SER A 554 -23.20 -26.03 46.02
N PHE A 555 -22.10 -26.61 46.60
CA PHE A 555 -20.67 -26.14 46.47
C PHE A 555 -19.53 -27.23 46.19
N GLY A 556 -18.31 -26.90 45.62
CA GLY A 556 -17.10 -27.81 45.44
C GLY A 556 -15.61 -27.24 45.21
N GLU A 557 -14.49 -27.98 45.51
CA GLU A 557 -13.05 -27.63 45.93
C GLU A 557 -11.90 -27.05 44.94
N VAL A 558 -10.68 -26.57 45.44
CA VAL A 558 -9.68 -25.51 44.91
C VAL A 558 -8.11 -25.87 44.71
N GLN A 559 -7.25 -25.26 43.78
CA GLN A 559 -5.72 -25.40 43.60
C GLN A 559 -4.80 -24.22 42.95
N HIS A 560 -3.40 -24.24 42.95
CA HIS A 560 -2.41 -23.06 42.71
C HIS A 560 -0.89 -23.26 42.17
N SER A 561 -0.12 -22.29 41.52
CA SER A 561 1.43 -22.19 41.34
C SER A 561 2.17 -20.90 40.68
N PRO A 562 3.55 -20.65 40.74
CA PRO A 562 4.33 -19.40 40.32
C PRO A 562 5.69 -19.46 39.44
N THR A 563 6.40 -18.31 39.13
CA THR A 563 7.51 -18.01 38.09
C THR A 563 8.96 -17.52 38.52
N LYS A 564 9.99 -17.41 37.60
CA LYS A 564 11.40 -16.82 37.78
C LYS A 564 12.09 -16.12 36.53
N LYS A 565 13.22 -15.36 36.69
CA LYS A 565 13.98 -14.43 35.75
C LYS A 565 15.56 -14.57 35.74
N GLY A 566 16.30 -14.02 34.73
CA GLY A 566 17.80 -13.87 34.61
C GLY A 566 18.34 -12.84 33.55
N ASN A 567 19.64 -12.43 33.54
CA ASN A 567 20.28 -11.17 32.99
C ASN A 567 21.72 -11.40 32.36
N ASP A 568 22.27 -10.65 31.34
CA ASP A 568 23.71 -10.71 30.88
C ASP A 568 24.30 -9.51 30.02
N THR A 569 25.66 -9.41 29.86
CA THR A 569 26.55 -8.27 29.37
C THR A 569 26.98 -8.23 27.86
N LYS A 570 27.28 -7.06 27.23
CA LYS A 570 27.43 -6.81 25.74
C LYS A 570 28.85 -6.58 25.14
N ARG A 571 29.15 -7.13 23.93
CA ARG A 571 30.36 -6.94 23.05
C ARG A 571 30.05 -6.01 21.83
N LYS A 572 31.01 -5.18 21.36
CA LYS A 572 30.87 -4.27 20.19
C LYS A 572 31.80 -4.67 19.03
N ALA A 573 31.30 -4.79 17.79
CA ALA A 573 32.07 -5.14 16.58
C ALA A 573 32.22 -3.95 15.62
N GLY A 574 33.36 -3.80 14.92
CA GLY A 574 33.62 -2.68 14.00
C GLY A 574 33.67 -3.10 12.52
N VAL A 575 32.95 -2.41 11.64
CA VAL A 575 32.89 -2.67 10.18
C VAL A 575 33.31 -1.44 9.38
N LEU A 576 34.26 -1.61 8.45
CA LEU A 576 34.68 -0.58 7.49
C LEU A 576 34.03 -0.79 6.13
N ILE A 577 33.22 0.15 5.66
CA ILE A 577 32.69 0.16 4.30
C ILE A 577 33.52 1.12 3.44
N ILE A 578 34.14 0.62 2.37
CA ILE A 578 34.92 1.42 1.43
C ILE A 578 34.09 1.63 0.15
N GLY A 579 33.69 2.89 -0.08
CA GLY A 579 32.87 3.33 -1.21
C GLY A 579 31.52 3.89 -0.78
N ALA A 580 31.33 5.21 -0.89
CA ALA A 580 30.10 5.91 -0.50
C ALA A 580 29.10 6.08 -1.65
N GLY A 581 28.95 5.06 -2.51
CA GLY A 581 27.95 5.06 -3.58
C GLY A 581 26.53 4.79 -3.07
N ARG A 582 25.53 4.80 -3.96
CA ARG A 582 24.11 4.59 -3.62
C ARG A 582 23.84 3.30 -2.82
N VAL A 583 24.60 2.24 -3.10
CA VAL A 583 24.50 0.93 -2.44
C VAL A 583 25.00 0.93 -0.99
N CYS A 584 25.80 1.93 -0.58
CA CYS A 584 26.41 1.99 0.73
C CYS A 584 25.40 2.30 1.84
N GLN A 585 24.44 3.18 1.57
CA GLN A 585 23.47 3.61 2.58
C GLN A 585 22.64 2.43 3.15
N PRO A 586 22.00 1.57 2.34
CA PRO A 586 21.26 0.43 2.88
C PRO A 586 22.14 -0.54 3.67
N ALA A 587 23.40 -0.74 3.25
CA ALA A 587 24.35 -1.59 3.97
C ALA A 587 24.70 -1.01 5.35
N ALA A 588 25.03 0.28 5.40
CA ALA A 588 25.35 1.00 6.64
C ALA A 588 24.15 1.04 7.60
N GLU A 589 22.95 1.35 7.09
CA GLU A 589 21.72 1.38 7.88
C GLU A 589 21.40 0.02 8.50
N MET A 590 21.52 -1.07 7.72
CA MET A 590 21.25 -2.41 8.23
C MET A 590 22.23 -2.79 9.35
N LEU A 591 23.53 -2.60 9.14
CA LEU A 591 24.55 -2.91 10.13
C LEU A 591 24.37 -2.10 11.42
N ALA A 592 24.17 -0.78 11.30
CA ALA A 592 23.95 0.10 12.45
C ALA A 592 22.68 -0.24 13.25
N SER A 593 21.63 -0.72 12.57
CA SER A 593 20.33 -1.04 13.19
C SER A 593 20.33 -2.29 14.08
N VAL A 594 21.39 -3.10 14.04
CA VAL A 594 21.53 -4.29 14.92
C VAL A 594 21.61 -3.88 16.40
N SER A 595 22.09 -2.67 16.68
CA SER A 595 22.16 -2.04 18.01
C SER A 595 21.00 -1.09 18.31
N GLY A 596 19.90 -1.60 18.88
CA GLY A 596 19.00 -0.77 19.68
C GLY A 596 17.53 -0.76 19.24
N MET A 597 16.75 -1.69 19.79
CA MET A 597 15.37 -1.54 20.31
C MET A 597 14.85 -2.94 20.73
N PRO A 598 13.88 -3.07 21.66
CA PRO A 598 13.29 -4.36 22.02
C PRO A 598 12.42 -4.99 20.91
N SER A 599 12.34 -4.39 19.72
CA SER A 599 11.35 -4.67 18.66
C SER A 599 11.90 -5.31 17.39
N HIS A 600 13.16 -5.75 17.33
CA HIS A 600 13.68 -6.50 16.19
C HIS A 600 13.76 -8.00 16.48
N GLU A 601 12.58 -8.63 16.57
CA GLU A 601 12.44 -10.09 16.56
C GLU A 601 13.02 -10.72 15.29
N TRP A 602 13.03 -10.03 14.13
CA TRP A 602 13.43 -10.63 12.85
C TRP A 602 14.86 -11.21 12.84
N TYR A 603 15.83 -10.56 13.52
CA TYR A 603 17.20 -11.08 13.61
C TYR A 603 17.32 -12.19 14.66
N LYS A 604 16.56 -12.11 15.76
CA LYS A 604 16.58 -13.09 16.86
C LYS A 604 15.81 -14.38 16.51
N THR A 605 14.73 -14.29 15.75
CA THR A 605 13.87 -15.43 15.40
C THR A 605 14.48 -16.30 14.29
N CYS A 606 15.38 -15.75 13.47
CA CYS A 606 16.05 -16.49 12.39
C CYS A 606 17.33 -17.23 12.82
N LEU A 607 17.73 -17.15 14.09
CA LEU A 607 19.00 -17.70 14.58
C LEU A 607 18.73 -18.68 15.73
N GLU A 608 19.01 -19.97 15.51
CA GLU A 608 18.95 -21.04 16.54
C GLU A 608 19.87 -20.72 17.76
N ASP A 609 19.54 -21.30 18.92
CA ASP A 609 20.02 -21.04 20.30
C ASP A 609 21.56 -20.99 20.54
N GLU A 610 22.41 -21.24 19.54
CA GLU A 610 23.88 -21.24 19.64
C GLU A 610 24.54 -19.97 19.01
N PHE A 611 24.02 -18.76 19.26
CA PHE A 611 24.57 -17.52 18.68
C PHE A 611 25.47 -16.76 19.69
N GLU A 612 26.68 -16.35 19.28
CA GLU A 612 27.40 -15.27 19.99
C GLU A 612 26.65 -13.95 19.73
N GLU A 613 25.93 -13.43 20.73
CA GLU A 613 25.14 -12.19 20.59
C GLU A 613 25.99 -11.00 20.09
N ILE A 614 25.81 -10.65 18.82
CA ILE A 614 26.28 -9.35 18.29
C ILE A 614 25.22 -8.31 18.67
N ASN A 615 25.49 -7.61 19.76
CA ASN A 615 24.55 -6.63 20.31
C ASN A 615 24.84 -5.19 19.84
N ASP A 616 25.98 -4.92 19.19
CA ASP A 616 26.39 -3.58 18.77
C ASP A 616 27.40 -3.60 17.61
N VAL A 617 27.11 -2.90 16.50
CA VAL A 617 27.98 -2.79 15.32
C VAL A 617 28.28 -1.31 15.03
N GLN A 618 29.55 -0.95 15.04
CA GLN A 618 30.03 0.37 14.66
C GLN A 618 30.45 0.35 13.18
N VAL A 619 29.93 1.29 12.39
CA VAL A 619 30.19 1.37 10.95
C VAL A 619 31.10 2.57 10.66
N THR A 620 32.16 2.37 9.88
CA THR A 620 32.96 3.46 9.33
C THR A 620 32.83 3.46 7.81
N VAL A 621 32.34 4.55 7.23
CA VAL A 621 32.20 4.73 5.78
C VAL A 621 33.36 5.55 5.26
N ALA A 622 34.11 4.99 4.32
CA ALA A 622 35.29 5.59 3.74
C ALA A 622 35.06 5.91 2.25
N SER A 623 35.41 7.13 1.84
CA SER A 623 35.32 7.58 0.44
C SER A 623 36.52 8.44 0.05
N LEU A 624 36.83 8.51 -1.26
CA LEU A 624 37.85 9.40 -1.80
C LEU A 624 37.51 10.87 -1.48
N TYR A 625 36.23 11.20 -1.53
CA TYR A 625 35.68 12.50 -1.15
C TYR A 625 34.95 12.37 0.19
N LEU A 626 35.45 13.04 1.23
CA LEU A 626 34.89 12.98 2.59
C LEU A 626 33.38 13.29 2.61
N LYS A 627 32.97 14.31 1.84
CA LYS A 627 31.59 14.76 1.77
C LYS A 627 30.62 13.64 1.37
N ASP A 628 31.01 12.78 0.43
CA ASP A 628 30.17 11.65 0.01
C ASP A 628 29.95 10.68 1.18
N ALA A 629 31.00 10.40 1.97
CA ALA A 629 30.87 9.55 3.15
C ALA A 629 30.02 10.21 4.24
N GLU A 630 30.17 11.51 4.47
CA GLU A 630 29.34 12.28 5.41
C GLU A 630 27.86 12.23 5.03
N GLU A 631 27.53 12.43 3.75
CA GLU A 631 26.16 12.36 3.22
C GLU A 631 25.51 10.98 3.42
N ILE A 632 26.30 9.89 3.36
CA ILE A 632 25.81 8.53 3.64
C ILE A 632 25.58 8.32 5.14
N THR A 633 26.50 8.77 5.99
CA THR A 633 26.43 8.53 7.45
C THR A 633 25.45 9.44 8.18
N GLU A 634 25.01 10.52 7.54
CA GLU A 634 24.04 11.46 8.07
C GLU A 634 22.76 10.76 8.53
N GLY A 635 22.46 10.84 9.83
CA GLY A 635 21.27 10.24 10.43
C GLY A 635 21.36 8.73 10.70
N ILE A 636 22.50 8.08 10.43
CA ILE A 636 22.73 6.67 10.78
C ILE A 636 23.44 6.61 12.14
N PRO A 637 22.79 6.08 13.20
CA PRO A 637 23.44 5.94 14.51
C PRO A 637 24.63 4.97 14.40
N ASN A 638 25.66 5.16 15.22
CA ASN A 638 26.87 4.31 15.21
C ASN A 638 27.65 4.26 13.87
N ALA A 639 27.40 5.20 12.95
CA ALA A 639 28.17 5.35 11.71
C ALA A 639 29.09 6.57 11.74
N THR A 640 30.31 6.45 11.21
CA THR A 640 31.30 7.55 11.10
C THR A 640 31.86 7.66 9.70
N ALA A 641 32.07 8.89 9.21
CA ALA A 641 32.62 9.16 7.89
C ALA A 641 34.13 9.42 7.94
N VAL A 642 34.87 8.90 6.97
CA VAL A 642 36.32 9.15 6.82
C VAL A 642 36.71 9.33 5.36
N GLN A 643 37.78 10.09 5.14
CA GLN A 643 38.40 10.21 3.83
C GLN A 643 39.45 9.13 3.64
N LEU A 644 39.41 8.42 2.50
CA LEU A 644 40.37 7.38 2.16
C LEU A 644 40.59 7.31 0.65
N ASP A 645 41.85 7.47 0.24
CA ASP A 645 42.34 7.05 -1.07
C ASP A 645 42.98 5.67 -0.92
N ILE A 646 42.47 4.66 -1.64
CA ILE A 646 43.00 3.29 -1.56
C ILE A 646 44.42 3.16 -2.15
N SER A 647 44.91 4.15 -2.88
CA SER A 647 46.31 4.20 -3.34
C SER A 647 47.28 4.62 -2.23
N ASP A 648 46.79 5.28 -1.17
CA ASP A 648 47.54 5.52 0.05
C ASP A 648 47.53 4.26 0.93
N THR A 649 48.54 3.43 0.72
CA THR A 649 48.73 2.19 1.48
C THR A 649 48.76 2.41 3.00
N GLY A 650 49.35 3.50 3.50
CA GLY A 650 49.46 3.75 4.94
C GLY A 650 48.09 3.98 5.58
N SER A 651 47.28 4.84 4.98
CA SER A 651 45.91 5.11 5.43
C SER A 651 45.00 3.90 5.27
N LEU A 652 45.12 3.15 4.16
CA LEU A 652 44.36 1.92 3.93
C LEU A 652 44.63 0.88 5.02
N HIS A 653 45.90 0.63 5.35
CA HIS A 653 46.27 -0.35 6.38
C HIS A 653 45.78 0.08 7.76
N ARG A 654 45.87 1.39 8.08
CA ARG A 654 45.39 1.92 9.35
C ARG A 654 43.90 1.62 9.54
N TYR A 655 43.03 2.05 8.62
CA TYR A 655 41.59 1.84 8.76
C TYR A 655 41.18 0.36 8.72
N ILE A 656 41.83 -0.46 7.90
CA ILE A 656 41.56 -1.91 7.89
C ILE A 656 41.96 -2.53 9.24
N SER A 657 43.07 -2.11 9.86
CA SER A 657 43.51 -2.66 11.15
C SER A 657 42.54 -2.38 12.30
N GLU A 658 41.85 -1.23 12.25
CA GLU A 658 40.86 -0.77 13.23
C GLU A 658 39.51 -1.51 13.10
N ALA A 659 39.20 -2.09 11.94
CA ALA A 659 37.96 -2.84 11.71
C ALA A 659 38.11 -4.35 11.97
N GLU A 660 37.02 -5.04 12.28
CA GLU A 660 36.98 -6.52 12.31
C GLU A 660 36.70 -7.10 10.93
N LEU A 661 35.90 -6.38 10.12
CA LEU A 661 35.51 -6.76 8.77
C LEU A 661 35.45 -5.55 7.84
N VAL A 662 35.81 -5.76 6.57
CA VAL A 662 35.75 -4.75 5.52
C VAL A 662 34.68 -5.11 4.49
N ILE A 663 33.87 -4.14 4.06
CA ILE A 663 32.97 -4.24 2.91
C ILE A 663 33.52 -3.34 1.81
N SER A 664 33.81 -3.89 0.63
CA SER A 664 34.24 -3.09 -0.53
C SER A 664 33.09 -2.94 -1.53
N LEU A 665 32.57 -1.71 -1.64
CA LEU A 665 31.54 -1.30 -2.61
C LEU A 665 32.14 -0.40 -3.71
N LEU A 666 33.43 -0.60 -3.99
CA LEU A 666 34.19 0.06 -5.05
C LEU A 666 34.00 -0.63 -6.42
N PRO A 667 34.44 -0.01 -7.52
CA PRO A 667 34.57 -0.71 -8.80
C PRO A 667 35.43 -1.98 -8.70
N ALA A 668 35.09 -3.00 -9.50
CA ALA A 668 35.68 -4.33 -9.41
C ALA A 668 37.23 -4.36 -9.47
N PHE A 669 37.83 -3.49 -10.28
CA PHE A 669 39.29 -3.41 -10.44
C PHE A 669 40.02 -2.98 -9.14
N CYS A 670 39.32 -2.40 -8.16
CA CYS A 670 39.90 -2.00 -6.88
C CYS A 670 39.98 -3.15 -5.86
N HIS A 671 39.22 -4.24 -6.04
CA HIS A 671 39.03 -5.23 -4.98
C HIS A 671 40.30 -5.99 -4.63
N VAL A 672 41.18 -6.28 -5.60
CA VAL A 672 42.44 -6.99 -5.35
C VAL A 672 43.35 -6.20 -4.40
N THR A 673 43.40 -4.87 -4.53
CA THR A 673 44.20 -4.00 -3.64
C THR A 673 43.69 -4.09 -2.21
N VAL A 674 42.36 -3.99 -2.01
CA VAL A 674 41.73 -4.09 -0.70
C VAL A 674 41.89 -5.50 -0.11
N ALA A 675 41.70 -6.53 -0.92
CA ALA A 675 41.83 -7.94 -0.51
C ALA A 675 43.25 -8.28 -0.04
N ASN A 676 44.30 -7.82 -0.73
CA ASN A 676 45.67 -8.04 -0.29
C ASN A 676 45.94 -7.37 1.08
N ALA A 677 45.47 -6.13 1.29
CA ALA A 677 45.60 -5.46 2.59
C ALA A 677 44.83 -6.20 3.71
N CYS A 678 43.63 -6.72 3.40
CA CYS A 678 42.86 -7.55 4.33
C CYS A 678 43.57 -8.86 4.69
N ILE A 679 44.19 -9.53 3.71
CA ILE A 679 44.99 -10.75 3.92
C ILE A 679 46.18 -10.46 4.84
N GLU A 680 46.91 -9.38 4.58
CA GLU A 680 48.08 -8.98 5.37
C GLU A 680 47.71 -8.69 6.84
N LEU A 681 46.60 -7.98 7.04
CA LEU A 681 46.11 -7.57 8.35
C LEU A 681 45.17 -8.59 9.02
N LYS A 682 44.94 -9.73 8.36
CA LYS A 682 44.06 -10.81 8.81
C LYS A 682 42.64 -10.34 9.13
N LYS A 683 42.05 -9.55 8.23
CA LYS A 683 40.66 -9.06 8.32
C LYS A 683 39.78 -9.69 7.25
N HIS A 684 38.52 -9.93 7.58
CA HIS A 684 37.54 -10.46 6.63
C HIS A 684 37.14 -9.40 5.58
N LEU A 685 36.73 -9.85 4.39
CA LEU A 685 36.29 -8.98 3.31
C LEU A 685 34.96 -9.46 2.72
N VAL A 686 34.02 -8.53 2.50
CA VAL A 686 32.80 -8.76 1.72
C VAL A 686 32.76 -7.84 0.51
N THR A 687 32.33 -8.34 -0.65
CA THR A 687 32.13 -7.54 -1.86
C THR A 687 30.82 -7.91 -2.56
N ALA A 688 30.23 -6.96 -3.29
CA ALA A 688 29.02 -7.17 -4.09
C ALA A 688 29.32 -7.32 -5.61
N SER A 689 30.57 -7.67 -5.94
CA SER A 689 31.06 -7.82 -7.32
C SER A 689 31.38 -9.27 -7.64
N TYR A 690 31.44 -9.58 -8.94
CA TYR A 690 31.92 -10.87 -9.45
C TYR A 690 33.31 -11.23 -8.93
N VAL A 691 33.49 -12.49 -8.53
CA VAL A 691 34.80 -13.06 -8.21
C VAL A 691 35.45 -13.54 -9.49
N ASP A 692 36.28 -12.67 -10.07
CA ASP A 692 37.07 -12.98 -11.26
C ASP A 692 38.30 -13.86 -10.97
N GLU A 693 39.10 -14.13 -12.00
CA GLU A 693 40.31 -14.95 -11.89
C GLU A 693 41.35 -14.33 -10.93
N SER A 694 41.43 -12.99 -10.88
CA SER A 694 42.40 -12.29 -10.03
C SER A 694 42.03 -12.41 -8.55
N MET A 695 40.75 -12.29 -8.22
CA MET A 695 40.24 -12.54 -6.87
C MET A 695 40.34 -14.02 -6.49
N SER A 696 40.01 -14.94 -7.41
CA SER A 696 40.09 -16.39 -7.18
C SER A 696 41.51 -16.85 -6.83
N LYS A 697 42.55 -16.23 -7.42
CA LYS A 697 43.97 -16.52 -7.11
C LYS A 697 44.38 -16.17 -5.69
N LEU A 698 43.57 -15.42 -4.94
CA LEU A 698 43.83 -15.06 -3.54
C LEU A 698 43.36 -16.13 -2.54
N ASP A 699 42.66 -17.17 -2.99
CA ASP A 699 42.03 -18.18 -2.14
C ASP A 699 43.00 -18.84 -1.13
N GLU A 700 44.12 -19.39 -1.62
CA GLU A 700 45.12 -20.03 -0.74
C GLU A 700 45.80 -19.05 0.22
N LYS A 701 45.98 -17.79 -0.20
CA LYS A 701 46.51 -16.75 0.69
C LYS A 701 45.51 -16.37 1.78
N ALA A 702 44.22 -16.25 1.44
CA ALA A 702 43.15 -15.97 2.39
C ALA A 702 42.96 -17.12 3.39
N LYS A 703 42.99 -18.38 2.94
CA LYS A 703 43.01 -19.57 3.81
C LYS A 703 44.20 -19.56 4.77
N SER A 704 45.40 -19.30 4.25
CA SER A 704 46.63 -19.23 5.06
C SER A 704 46.60 -18.11 6.10
N ALA A 705 45.97 -16.97 5.78
CA ALA A 705 45.75 -15.88 6.71
C ALA A 705 44.61 -16.13 7.71
N GLY A 706 43.82 -17.20 7.52
CA GLY A 706 42.69 -17.55 8.37
C GLY A 706 41.45 -16.67 8.16
N ILE A 707 41.33 -16.00 7.01
CA ILE A 707 40.24 -15.06 6.73
C ILE A 707 39.27 -15.61 5.69
N THR A 708 38.10 -14.96 5.62
CA THR A 708 37.07 -15.20 4.62
C THR A 708 36.95 -13.96 3.74
N ILE A 709 37.03 -14.16 2.43
CA ILE A 709 36.72 -13.16 1.41
C ILE A 709 35.44 -13.61 0.72
N LEU A 710 34.31 -13.03 1.10
CA LEU A 710 33.00 -13.36 0.55
C LEU A 710 32.65 -12.39 -0.59
N GLY A 711 32.77 -12.87 -1.83
CA GLY A 711 32.36 -12.11 -3.00
C GLY A 711 30.91 -12.32 -3.38
N GLU A 712 30.46 -11.60 -4.41
CA GLU A 712 29.14 -11.82 -5.02
C GLU A 712 27.95 -11.66 -4.06
N MET A 713 28.05 -10.84 -3.01
CA MET A 713 26.95 -10.55 -2.08
C MET A 713 26.15 -9.30 -2.49
N GLY A 714 25.50 -9.35 -3.65
CA GLY A 714 24.62 -8.30 -4.16
C GLY A 714 23.27 -8.84 -4.66
N LEU A 715 22.75 -8.24 -5.73
CA LEU A 715 21.53 -8.70 -6.41
C LEU A 715 21.85 -9.74 -7.49
N ASP A 716 22.68 -9.33 -8.45
CA ASP A 716 23.14 -10.09 -9.63
C ASP A 716 24.56 -9.59 -9.93
N PRO A 717 25.59 -10.18 -9.31
CA PRO A 717 25.57 -11.45 -8.59
C PRO A 717 25.21 -11.33 -7.09
N GLY A 718 24.42 -12.28 -6.57
CA GLY A 718 24.13 -12.49 -5.15
C GLY A 718 22.80 -13.18 -4.89
N ILE A 719 21.71 -12.42 -4.73
CA ILE A 719 20.36 -13.01 -4.53
C ILE A 719 20.03 -14.02 -5.64
N ASP A 720 20.46 -13.76 -6.87
CA ASP A 720 20.31 -14.70 -7.98
C ASP A 720 21.01 -16.06 -7.73
N HIS A 721 22.24 -16.07 -7.18
CA HIS A 721 22.94 -17.29 -6.77
C HIS A 721 22.18 -18.04 -5.67
N MET A 722 21.79 -17.31 -4.62
CA MET A 722 21.14 -17.88 -3.45
C MET A 722 19.83 -18.59 -3.83
N MET A 723 18.98 -17.93 -4.62
CA MET A 723 17.73 -18.50 -5.10
C MET A 723 17.97 -19.69 -6.03
N ALA A 724 18.93 -19.59 -6.97
CA ALA A 724 19.23 -20.67 -7.90
C ALA A 724 19.72 -21.93 -7.18
N MET A 725 20.70 -21.77 -6.28
CA MET A 725 21.29 -22.90 -5.55
C MET A 725 20.30 -23.54 -4.57
N LYS A 726 19.39 -22.78 -3.96
CA LYS A 726 18.31 -23.34 -3.15
C LYS A 726 17.47 -24.34 -3.95
N MET A 727 16.95 -23.94 -5.12
CA MET A 727 16.12 -24.81 -5.96
C MET A 727 16.91 -26.00 -6.50
N ILE A 728 18.14 -25.77 -6.99
CA ILE A 728 19.01 -26.83 -7.52
C ILE A 728 19.32 -27.88 -6.44
N ASN A 729 19.76 -27.44 -5.26
CA ASN A 729 20.12 -28.35 -4.18
C ASN A 729 18.89 -29.11 -3.64
N GLN A 730 17.73 -28.47 -3.53
CA GLN A 730 16.48 -29.15 -3.14
C GLN A 730 16.08 -30.24 -4.13
N ALA A 731 16.22 -29.97 -5.44
CA ALA A 731 15.99 -30.96 -6.49
C ALA A 731 17.00 -32.13 -6.41
N HIS A 732 18.30 -31.84 -6.28
CA HIS A 732 19.36 -32.84 -6.17
C HIS A 732 19.24 -33.72 -4.93
N VAL A 733 18.85 -33.16 -3.77
CA VAL A 733 18.58 -33.92 -2.54
C VAL A 733 17.49 -34.97 -2.76
N ARG A 734 16.48 -34.64 -3.58
CA ARG A 734 15.42 -35.56 -4.02
C ARG A 734 15.82 -36.44 -5.21
N LYS A 735 17.12 -36.44 -5.59
CA LYS A 735 17.68 -37.15 -6.75
C LYS A 735 17.11 -36.71 -8.11
N GLY A 736 16.54 -35.52 -8.18
CA GLY A 736 16.11 -34.91 -9.44
C GLY A 736 17.32 -34.46 -10.27
N LYS A 737 17.16 -34.44 -11.60
CA LYS A 737 18.14 -33.90 -12.55
C LYS A 737 17.64 -32.58 -13.11
N ILE A 738 18.49 -31.56 -13.12
CA ILE A 738 18.15 -30.26 -13.72
C ILE A 738 18.21 -30.38 -15.24
N ARG A 739 17.06 -30.19 -15.91
CA ARG A 739 16.93 -30.23 -17.37
C ARG A 739 17.12 -28.85 -18.00
N SER A 740 16.66 -27.81 -17.34
CA SER A 740 16.71 -26.43 -17.80
C SER A 740 16.93 -25.49 -16.61
N PHE A 741 17.83 -24.53 -16.75
CA PHE A 741 17.99 -23.40 -15.84
C PHE A 741 17.96 -22.11 -16.65
N THR A 742 17.00 -21.24 -16.35
CA THR A 742 16.89 -19.90 -16.93
C THR A 742 16.78 -18.87 -15.82
N SER A 743 17.49 -17.75 -15.99
CA SER A 743 17.52 -16.66 -15.02
C SER A 743 17.43 -15.32 -15.72
N TYR A 744 16.56 -14.45 -15.21
CA TYR A 744 16.26 -13.16 -15.81
C TYR A 744 16.30 -12.08 -14.73
N CYS A 745 17.11 -11.04 -14.93
CA CYS A 745 17.24 -9.95 -13.96
C CYS A 745 17.18 -8.58 -14.64
N GLY A 746 16.49 -7.61 -14.04
CA GLY A 746 16.43 -6.25 -14.55
C GLY A 746 16.22 -5.19 -13.47
N GLY A 747 17.13 -4.23 -13.41
CA GLY A 747 16.90 -2.92 -12.79
C GLY A 747 16.27 -1.97 -13.80
N LEU A 748 15.03 -1.59 -13.56
CA LEU A 748 14.14 -0.86 -14.47
C LEU A 748 13.53 0.35 -13.75
N PRO A 749 13.01 1.36 -14.45
CA PRO A 749 12.04 2.26 -13.83
C PRO A 749 10.78 1.47 -13.44
N SER A 750 10.12 1.88 -12.36
CA SER A 750 8.77 1.40 -12.08
C SER A 750 7.86 1.69 -13.30
N PRO A 751 6.77 0.95 -13.51
CA PRO A 751 5.89 1.20 -14.66
C PRO A 751 5.42 2.66 -14.77
N VAL A 752 5.23 3.34 -13.63
CA VAL A 752 4.87 4.77 -13.57
C VAL A 752 6.03 5.68 -13.97
N ALA A 753 7.27 5.32 -13.62
CA ALA A 753 8.48 6.06 -13.96
C ALA A 753 9.04 5.71 -15.35
N ALA A 754 8.48 4.72 -16.05
CA ALA A 754 8.83 4.34 -17.43
C ALA A 754 8.22 5.31 -18.47
N ASN A 755 8.26 6.60 -18.16
CA ASN A 755 7.54 7.68 -18.83
C ASN A 755 8.34 8.34 -19.97
N ASN A 756 9.21 7.60 -20.64
CA ASN A 756 10.02 8.09 -21.75
C ASN A 756 10.06 7.10 -22.91
N PRO A 757 10.43 7.52 -24.14
CA PRO A 757 10.38 6.66 -25.32
C PRO A 757 11.22 5.39 -25.26
N LEU A 758 12.28 5.36 -24.45
CA LEU A 758 13.13 4.19 -24.24
C LEU A 758 12.60 3.28 -23.10
N ALA A 759 11.60 3.75 -22.35
CA ALA A 759 11.09 3.12 -21.13
C ALA A 759 12.20 2.76 -20.13
N TYR A 760 13.30 3.51 -20.11
CA TYR A 760 14.46 3.22 -19.26
C TYR A 760 14.99 4.48 -18.59
N LYS A 761 15.55 4.32 -17.39
CA LYS A 761 16.22 5.39 -16.65
C LYS A 761 17.50 4.87 -16.01
N PHE A 762 18.49 5.73 -15.92
CA PHE A 762 19.81 5.37 -15.41
C PHE A 762 19.88 5.62 -13.90
N SER A 763 20.01 4.54 -13.13
CA SER A 763 20.37 4.58 -11.71
C SER A 763 21.89 4.47 -11.48
N TRP A 764 22.66 4.32 -12.56
CA TRP A 764 24.12 4.16 -12.64
C TRP A 764 24.61 4.67 -14.01
N SER A 765 25.93 4.69 -14.25
CA SER A 765 26.52 5.31 -15.45
C SER A 765 25.95 4.78 -16.77
N PRO A 766 25.41 5.65 -17.67
CA PRO A 766 24.97 5.25 -19.01
C PRO A 766 26.06 4.57 -19.83
N ALA A 767 27.33 4.97 -19.64
CA ALA A 767 28.45 4.39 -20.35
C ALA A 767 28.61 2.89 -20.07
N GLY A 768 28.45 2.48 -18.81
CA GLY A 768 28.51 1.07 -18.45
C GLY A 768 27.33 0.28 -19.03
N ALA A 769 26.14 0.89 -19.11
CA ALA A 769 24.94 0.24 -19.63
C ALA A 769 25.00 0.02 -21.14
N ILE A 770 25.48 1.01 -21.88
CA ILE A 770 25.69 0.89 -23.33
C ILE A 770 26.78 -0.14 -23.63
N ARG A 771 27.88 -0.14 -22.87
CA ARG A 771 28.94 -1.17 -23.00
C ARG A 771 28.41 -2.57 -22.70
N ALA A 772 27.61 -2.71 -21.64
CA ALA A 772 26.99 -3.98 -21.29
C ALA A 772 26.07 -4.50 -22.42
N GLY A 773 25.30 -3.61 -23.03
CA GLY A 773 24.45 -3.92 -24.19
C GLY A 773 25.20 -4.21 -25.50
N ARG A 774 26.54 -4.17 -25.50
CA ARG A 774 27.41 -4.55 -26.62
C ARG A 774 28.38 -5.69 -26.27
N ASN A 775 28.22 -6.34 -25.11
CA ASN A 775 29.03 -7.51 -24.78
C ASN A 775 28.54 -8.74 -25.55
N PRO A 776 29.43 -9.61 -26.03
CA PRO A 776 29.02 -10.89 -26.59
C PRO A 776 28.34 -11.75 -25.52
N ALA A 777 27.43 -12.61 -25.95
CA ALA A 777 26.75 -13.55 -25.08
C ALA A 777 26.86 -15.00 -25.57
N THR A 778 27.04 -15.93 -24.65
CA THR A 778 27.15 -17.37 -24.93
C THR A 778 26.30 -18.13 -23.92
N TYR A 779 25.43 -19.02 -24.38
CA TYR A 779 24.54 -19.79 -23.50
C TYR A 779 24.22 -21.16 -24.11
N LYS A 780 23.67 -22.07 -23.29
CA LYS A 780 23.21 -23.39 -23.76
C LYS A 780 21.70 -23.37 -23.86
N SER A 781 21.14 -23.80 -24.99
CA SER A 781 19.70 -23.94 -25.18
C SER A 781 19.42 -25.24 -25.92
N ASN A 782 18.58 -26.09 -25.33
CA ASN A 782 18.17 -27.39 -25.91
C ASN A 782 19.36 -28.24 -26.40
N GLY A 783 20.43 -28.28 -25.60
CA GLY A 783 21.65 -29.04 -25.85
C GLY A 783 22.65 -28.36 -26.79
N LYS A 784 22.32 -27.20 -27.38
CA LYS A 784 23.20 -26.47 -28.31
C LYS A 784 23.78 -25.23 -27.64
N VAL A 785 25.06 -24.98 -27.88
CA VAL A 785 25.69 -23.70 -27.52
C VAL A 785 25.27 -22.65 -28.55
N VAL A 786 24.76 -21.52 -28.08
CA VAL A 786 24.37 -20.37 -28.87
C VAL A 786 25.31 -19.23 -28.53
N GLU A 787 25.86 -18.60 -29.56
CA GLU A 787 26.76 -17.45 -29.46
C GLU A 787 26.11 -16.24 -30.16
N VAL A 788 26.12 -15.10 -29.48
CA VAL A 788 25.62 -13.82 -29.96
C VAL A 788 26.77 -12.83 -29.94
N ASP A 789 27.14 -12.32 -31.11
CA ASP A 789 28.15 -11.26 -31.24
C ASP A 789 27.64 -9.99 -30.52
N GLY A 790 28.54 -9.29 -29.84
CA GLY A 790 28.20 -8.07 -29.11
C GLY A 790 27.56 -6.98 -29.96
N LYS A 791 27.87 -6.92 -31.26
CA LYS A 791 27.21 -5.98 -32.20
C LYS A 791 25.74 -6.32 -32.48
N ASP A 792 25.37 -7.58 -32.33
CA ASP A 792 24.04 -8.12 -32.62
C ASP A 792 23.20 -8.32 -31.34
N LEU A 793 23.76 -8.01 -30.16
CA LEU A 793 23.11 -8.27 -28.87
C LEU A 793 21.75 -7.57 -28.74
N TYR A 794 21.67 -6.30 -29.13
CA TYR A 794 20.40 -5.56 -29.10
C TYR A 794 19.34 -6.16 -30.04
N ASP A 795 19.75 -6.69 -31.20
CA ASP A 795 18.85 -7.34 -32.14
C ASP A 795 18.45 -8.75 -31.71
N SER A 796 19.16 -9.34 -30.75
CA SER A 796 18.84 -10.63 -30.14
C SER A 796 17.73 -10.55 -29.07
N ALA A 797 17.26 -9.34 -28.74
CA ALA A 797 16.21 -9.13 -27.76
C ALA A 797 14.95 -9.93 -28.10
N ALA A 798 14.52 -10.78 -27.18
CA ALA A 798 13.33 -11.62 -27.34
C ALA A 798 12.25 -11.21 -26.35
N LYS A 799 10.98 -11.15 -26.79
CA LYS A 799 9.86 -10.86 -25.90
C LYS A 799 9.82 -11.88 -24.77
N TYR A 800 9.61 -11.39 -23.56
CA TYR A 800 9.54 -12.20 -22.37
C TYR A 800 8.32 -11.80 -21.54
N ARG A 801 7.64 -12.78 -20.95
CA ARG A 801 6.51 -12.58 -20.06
C ARG A 801 6.72 -13.48 -18.87
N VAL A 802 6.66 -12.91 -17.67
CA VAL A 802 6.63 -13.68 -16.43
C VAL A 802 5.18 -14.12 -16.24
N PRO A 803 4.87 -15.43 -16.16
CA PRO A 803 3.49 -15.91 -16.10
C PRO A 803 2.64 -15.28 -15.00
N ASP A 804 3.21 -15.12 -13.79
CA ASP A 804 2.52 -14.53 -12.63
C ASP A 804 2.48 -12.99 -12.67
N LEU A 805 3.19 -12.36 -13.62
CA LEU A 805 3.26 -10.91 -13.79
C LEU A 805 2.98 -10.52 -15.27
N PRO A 806 1.82 -10.92 -15.84
CA PRO A 806 1.56 -10.82 -17.28
C PRO A 806 1.43 -9.37 -17.79
N ALA A 807 1.17 -8.42 -16.89
CA ALA A 807 1.09 -6.99 -17.19
C ALA A 807 2.45 -6.38 -17.59
N PHE A 808 3.57 -7.00 -17.19
CA PHE A 808 4.89 -6.50 -17.54
C PHE A 808 5.22 -6.88 -18.99
N SER A 809 5.20 -5.88 -19.88
CA SER A 809 5.64 -6.03 -21.25
C SER A 809 7.16 -5.95 -21.34
N LEU A 810 7.80 -7.11 -21.16
CA LEU A 810 9.25 -7.23 -21.10
C LEU A 810 9.83 -7.85 -22.37
N GLU A 811 11.12 -7.65 -22.50
CA GLU A 811 12.02 -8.37 -23.40
C GLU A 811 13.30 -8.73 -22.64
N CYS A 812 14.01 -9.72 -23.16
CA CYS A 812 15.22 -10.26 -22.58
C CYS A 812 16.37 -10.17 -23.58
N LEU A 813 17.50 -9.65 -23.13
CA LEU A 813 18.79 -9.73 -23.83
C LEU A 813 19.67 -10.79 -23.16
N PRO A 814 20.28 -11.74 -23.88
CA PRO A 814 21.23 -12.69 -23.31
C PRO A 814 22.39 -11.96 -22.59
N ASN A 815 22.84 -12.50 -21.46
CA ASN A 815 23.84 -11.83 -20.62
C ASN A 815 25.17 -12.61 -20.59
N ARG A 816 26.23 -12.04 -21.19
CA ARG A 816 27.62 -12.53 -21.13
C ARG A 816 27.69 -14.06 -21.34
N ASN A 817 28.59 -14.74 -20.65
CA ASN A 817 28.73 -16.19 -20.73
C ASN A 817 27.92 -16.89 -19.63
N SER A 818 26.79 -17.49 -20.00
CA SER A 818 25.93 -18.28 -19.10
C SER A 818 26.50 -19.67 -18.79
N LEU A 819 27.40 -20.21 -19.63
CA LEU A 819 27.92 -21.58 -19.46
C LEU A 819 28.71 -21.76 -18.15
N VAL A 820 29.37 -20.70 -17.69
CA VAL A 820 30.12 -20.68 -16.42
C VAL A 820 29.23 -21.06 -15.24
N TYR A 821 27.94 -20.70 -15.27
CA TYR A 821 27.00 -21.05 -14.19
C TYR A 821 26.57 -22.51 -14.24
N GLY A 822 26.66 -23.17 -15.39
CA GLY A 822 26.48 -24.61 -15.49
C GLY A 822 27.52 -25.34 -14.66
N ASP A 823 28.79 -24.92 -14.77
CA ASP A 823 29.88 -25.50 -13.99
C ASP A 823 29.80 -25.06 -12.51
N LEU A 824 29.56 -23.76 -12.27
CA LEU A 824 29.50 -23.18 -10.92
C LEU A 824 28.37 -23.79 -10.06
N TYR A 825 27.21 -24.07 -10.65
CA TYR A 825 26.08 -24.67 -9.95
C TYR A 825 26.05 -26.21 -10.04
N GLY A 826 27.04 -26.82 -10.69
CA GLY A 826 27.12 -28.28 -10.82
C GLY A 826 26.07 -28.90 -11.76
N ILE A 827 25.42 -28.12 -12.63
CA ILE A 827 24.35 -28.58 -13.54
C ILE A 827 24.80 -28.73 -15.00
N GLY A 828 26.02 -28.33 -15.37
CA GLY A 828 26.46 -28.23 -16.77
C GLY A 828 26.43 -29.56 -17.54
N HIS A 829 26.63 -30.67 -16.82
CA HIS A 829 26.63 -32.03 -17.36
C HIS A 829 25.23 -32.62 -17.55
N GLU A 830 24.22 -32.09 -16.87
CA GLU A 830 22.84 -32.60 -16.92
C GLU A 830 21.85 -31.66 -17.61
N ALA A 831 22.04 -30.34 -17.48
CA ALA A 831 21.15 -29.34 -18.02
C ALA A 831 21.33 -29.23 -19.54
N SER A 832 20.20 -29.34 -20.25
CA SER A 832 20.12 -29.09 -21.68
C SER A 832 20.05 -27.59 -21.99
N THR A 833 19.58 -26.78 -21.05
CA THR A 833 19.49 -25.32 -21.16
C THR A 833 20.11 -24.68 -19.93
N VAL A 834 21.02 -23.72 -20.13
CA VAL A 834 21.62 -22.87 -19.11
C VAL A 834 21.68 -21.46 -19.69
N PHE A 835 20.79 -20.59 -19.21
CA PHE A 835 20.58 -19.26 -19.76
C PHE A 835 20.47 -18.21 -18.65
N ARG A 836 21.19 -17.10 -18.81
CA ARG A 836 21.00 -15.88 -18.03
C ARG A 836 20.75 -14.71 -18.97
N GLY A 837 19.82 -13.85 -18.59
CA GLY A 837 19.38 -12.73 -19.40
C GLY A 837 19.09 -11.48 -18.58
N THR A 838 19.18 -10.35 -19.26
CA THR A 838 18.86 -9.03 -18.72
C THR A 838 17.50 -8.58 -19.23
N LEU A 839 16.60 -8.24 -18.30
CA LEU A 839 15.26 -7.75 -18.61
C LEU A 839 15.26 -6.27 -18.97
N ARG A 840 14.46 -5.91 -19.97
CA ARG A 840 14.10 -4.55 -20.38
C ARG A 840 12.62 -4.47 -20.70
N TYR A 841 12.05 -3.28 -20.75
CA TYR A 841 10.71 -3.11 -21.31
C TYR A 841 10.77 -3.30 -22.83
N GLU A 842 9.70 -3.85 -23.39
CA GLU A 842 9.58 -4.18 -24.81
C GLU A 842 9.83 -2.95 -25.70
N GLY A 843 10.65 -3.12 -26.73
CA GLY A 843 11.06 -2.09 -27.67
C GLY A 843 12.44 -1.49 -27.38
N PHE A 844 13.02 -1.74 -26.20
CA PHE A 844 14.32 -1.20 -25.81
C PHE A 844 15.45 -1.64 -26.77
N GLY A 845 15.57 -2.93 -27.06
CA GLY A 845 16.62 -3.52 -27.88
C GLY A 845 16.56 -3.01 -29.31
N GLU A 846 15.37 -2.93 -29.88
CA GLU A 846 15.18 -2.39 -31.23
C GLU A 846 15.57 -0.90 -31.32
N ILE A 847 15.19 -0.08 -30.33
CA ILE A 847 15.58 1.33 -30.26
C ILE A 847 17.10 1.44 -30.12
N MET A 848 17.70 0.75 -29.16
CA MET A 848 19.14 0.80 -28.89
C MET A 848 19.97 0.26 -30.06
N GLY A 849 19.52 -0.81 -30.72
CA GLY A 849 20.15 -1.34 -31.94
C GLY A 849 20.11 -0.34 -33.08
N THR A 850 19.00 0.39 -33.23
CA THR A 850 18.87 1.48 -34.22
C THR A 850 19.81 2.65 -33.90
N LEU A 851 19.89 3.07 -32.63
CA LEU A 851 20.83 4.12 -32.19
C LEU A 851 22.29 3.70 -32.42
N SER A 852 22.61 2.42 -32.21
CA SER A 852 23.92 1.86 -32.49
C SER A 852 24.25 1.95 -33.98
N ARG A 853 23.34 1.56 -34.87
CA ARG A 853 23.52 1.63 -36.33
C ARG A 853 23.62 3.05 -36.88
N ILE A 854 22.99 4.02 -36.22
CA ILE A 854 23.18 5.45 -36.52
C ILE A 854 24.63 5.90 -36.22
N GLY A 855 25.38 5.14 -35.40
CA GLY A 855 26.75 5.46 -35.00
C GLY A 855 26.83 6.23 -33.68
N LEU A 856 25.73 6.27 -32.90
CA LEU A 856 25.66 7.05 -31.67
C LEU A 856 26.52 6.45 -30.54
N PHE A 857 26.90 5.18 -30.64
CA PHE A 857 27.70 4.47 -29.62
C PHE A 857 29.16 4.25 -30.04
N GLU A 858 29.63 4.96 -31.05
CA GLU A 858 31.02 4.90 -31.49
C GLU A 858 31.93 5.73 -30.58
N SER A 859 32.99 5.08 -30.09
CA SER A 859 33.91 5.64 -29.08
C SER A 859 35.14 6.32 -29.69
N GLU A 860 35.35 6.15 -31.00
CA GLU A 860 36.43 6.84 -31.70
C GLU A 860 36.19 8.36 -31.76
N PRO A 861 37.25 9.19 -31.62
CA PRO A 861 37.13 10.64 -31.69
C PRO A 861 36.55 11.12 -33.03
N HIS A 862 35.39 11.77 -32.98
CA HIS A 862 34.68 12.18 -34.19
C HIS A 862 35.29 13.47 -34.79
N PRO A 863 35.53 13.57 -36.12
CA PRO A 863 36.14 14.75 -36.74
C PRO A 863 35.48 16.08 -36.38
N LEU A 864 34.14 16.17 -36.44
CA LEU A 864 33.39 17.37 -36.04
C LEU A 864 33.57 17.80 -34.56
N LEU A 865 34.08 16.92 -33.71
CA LEU A 865 34.32 17.18 -32.29
C LEU A 865 35.81 17.47 -32.00
N LYS A 866 36.66 17.65 -33.03
CA LYS A 866 38.07 18.05 -32.86
C LYS A 866 38.28 19.56 -33.00
N ASP A 867 37.35 20.27 -33.64
CA ASP A 867 37.47 21.69 -33.91
C ASP A 867 37.31 22.56 -32.65
N ALA A 868 37.98 23.72 -32.64
CA ALA A 868 37.84 24.73 -31.59
C ALA A 868 36.41 25.30 -31.52
N LYS A 869 35.72 25.39 -32.67
CA LYS A 869 34.30 25.76 -32.74
C LYS A 869 33.44 24.50 -32.67
N ARG A 870 32.69 24.35 -31.58
CA ARG A 870 31.88 23.15 -31.32
C ARG A 870 30.63 23.12 -32.21
N PRO A 871 30.23 21.96 -32.76
CA PRO A 871 28.94 21.83 -33.45
C PRO A 871 27.79 21.85 -32.44
N THR A 872 26.60 22.23 -32.90
CA THR A 872 25.36 22.01 -32.13
C THR A 872 24.96 20.54 -32.15
N PHE A 873 24.15 20.09 -31.18
CA PHE A 873 23.60 18.74 -31.20
C PHE A 873 22.86 18.46 -32.52
N ARG A 874 22.05 19.41 -33.00
CA ARG A 874 21.37 19.31 -34.30
C ARG A 874 22.33 19.07 -35.45
N LYS A 875 23.40 19.88 -35.55
CA LYS A 875 24.40 19.74 -36.62
C LYS A 875 25.09 18.36 -36.55
N PHE A 876 25.40 17.91 -35.35
CA PHE A 876 26.01 16.60 -35.12
C PHE A 876 25.07 15.44 -35.48
N LEU A 877 23.78 15.53 -35.10
CA LEU A 877 22.76 14.54 -35.48
C LEU A 877 22.57 14.48 -37.00
N SER A 878 22.55 15.63 -37.69
CA SER A 878 22.44 15.68 -39.14
C SER A 878 23.63 15.02 -39.84
N GLU A 879 24.83 15.12 -39.30
CA GLU A 879 26.01 14.40 -39.80
C GLU A 879 25.83 12.88 -39.68
N LEU A 880 25.43 12.39 -38.49
CA LEU A 880 25.19 10.96 -38.25
C LEU A 880 24.10 10.40 -39.17
N LEU A 881 23.07 11.19 -39.45
CA LEU A 881 21.98 10.85 -40.36
C LEU A 881 22.27 11.19 -41.84
N LYS A 882 23.48 11.67 -42.17
CA LYS A 882 23.91 12.03 -43.54
C LYS A 882 22.90 12.97 -44.24
N MET A 883 22.39 13.98 -43.54
CA MET A 883 21.41 14.94 -44.07
C MET A 883 22.08 16.08 -44.84
N LYS A 884 21.39 16.64 -45.84
CA LYS A 884 21.92 17.77 -46.64
C LYS A 884 21.70 19.10 -45.93
N THR A 885 22.48 20.11 -46.30
CA THR A 885 22.42 21.47 -45.73
C THR A 885 21.05 22.14 -45.93
N GLU A 886 20.35 21.82 -47.02
CA GLU A 886 18.99 22.33 -47.31
C GLU A 886 17.92 21.81 -46.32
N ASP A 887 18.16 20.65 -45.70
CA ASP A 887 17.27 20.08 -44.67
C ASP A 887 17.51 20.73 -43.30
N LEU A 888 18.67 21.37 -43.09
CA LEU A 888 19.05 22.02 -41.83
C LEU A 888 18.25 23.29 -41.55
N ASP A 889 17.74 23.99 -42.57
CA ASP A 889 17.01 25.26 -42.44
C ASP A 889 15.49 25.11 -42.27
N ARG A 890 14.96 23.89 -42.33
CA ARG A 890 13.53 23.66 -42.07
C ARG A 890 13.22 23.80 -40.57
N PRO A 891 12.17 24.57 -40.19
CA PRO A 891 11.83 24.80 -38.78
C PRO A 891 11.38 23.53 -38.05
N LEU A 892 10.92 22.50 -38.76
CA LEU A 892 10.66 21.16 -38.23
C LEU A 892 11.64 20.12 -38.81
N ILE A 893 12.86 20.02 -38.26
CA ILE A 893 13.56 18.72 -38.27
C ILE A 893 12.89 17.89 -37.18
N GLY A 894 11.76 17.26 -37.52
CA GLY A 894 10.86 16.62 -36.57
C GLY A 894 10.51 15.17 -36.93
N GLU A 895 9.48 14.66 -36.25
CA GLU A 895 8.98 13.27 -36.18
C GLU A 895 8.74 12.53 -37.51
N LYS A 896 8.82 13.20 -38.66
CA LYS A 896 8.68 12.58 -39.98
C LYS A 896 10.04 12.34 -40.67
N ILE A 897 10.93 13.33 -40.63
CA ILE A 897 12.19 13.31 -41.37
C ILE A 897 13.17 12.30 -40.76
N ILE A 898 13.27 12.26 -39.42
CA ILE A 898 14.20 11.34 -38.74
C ILE A 898 13.82 9.87 -39.03
N PRO A 899 12.56 9.42 -38.85
CA PRO A 899 12.18 8.04 -39.21
C PRO A 899 12.41 7.70 -40.67
N GLU A 900 12.00 8.59 -41.60
CA GLU A 900 12.20 8.39 -43.04
C GLU A 900 13.68 8.21 -43.37
N ARG A 901 14.56 9.00 -42.74
CA ARG A 901 15.99 8.91 -42.97
C ARG A 901 16.60 7.65 -42.38
N VAL A 902 16.22 7.27 -41.17
CA VAL A 902 16.66 6.02 -40.51
C VAL A 902 16.30 4.80 -41.37
N VAL A 903 15.09 4.78 -41.94
CA VAL A 903 14.63 3.71 -42.84
C VAL A 903 15.39 3.75 -44.17
N THR A 904 15.55 4.92 -44.78
CA THR A 904 16.30 5.08 -46.05
C THR A 904 17.76 4.61 -45.93
N LEU A 905 18.36 4.79 -44.75
CA LEU A 905 19.73 4.33 -44.48
C LEU A 905 19.82 2.84 -44.11
N GLY A 906 18.69 2.15 -43.97
CA GLY A 906 18.64 0.73 -43.59
C GLY A 906 19.01 0.47 -42.12
N TYR A 907 18.89 1.48 -41.25
CA TYR A 907 19.26 1.36 -39.83
C TYR A 907 18.19 0.69 -38.98
N CYS A 908 17.00 0.43 -39.53
CA CYS A 908 15.98 -0.40 -38.91
C CYS A 908 15.16 -1.15 -39.98
N LYS A 909 14.55 -2.28 -39.60
CA LYS A 909 13.77 -3.13 -40.51
C LYS A 909 12.31 -2.68 -40.65
N GLU A 910 11.77 -2.01 -39.63
CA GLU A 910 10.36 -1.66 -39.54
C GLU A 910 10.14 -0.15 -39.34
N GLN A 911 9.10 0.41 -39.97
CA GLN A 911 8.74 1.82 -39.82
C GLN A 911 8.43 2.19 -38.36
N GLY A 912 7.80 1.28 -37.60
CA GLY A 912 7.48 1.50 -36.19
C GLY A 912 8.73 1.69 -35.33
N ALA A 913 9.77 0.89 -35.58
CA ALA A 913 11.09 0.99 -34.96
C ALA A 913 11.72 2.37 -35.20
N ALA A 914 11.69 2.82 -36.46
CA ALA A 914 12.22 4.11 -36.87
C ALA A 914 11.56 5.26 -36.11
N VAL A 915 10.24 5.20 -35.94
CA VAL A 915 9.45 6.20 -35.21
C VAL A 915 9.82 6.21 -33.72
N ARG A 916 9.94 5.04 -33.08
CA ARG A 916 10.36 4.95 -31.67
C ARG A 916 11.79 5.47 -31.46
N ALA A 917 12.72 5.09 -32.33
CA ALA A 917 14.09 5.60 -32.30
C ALA A 917 14.14 7.12 -32.48
N ALA A 918 13.38 7.66 -33.43
CA ALA A 918 13.29 9.11 -33.64
C ALA A 918 12.72 9.84 -32.42
N LYS A 919 11.65 9.33 -31.80
CA LYS A 919 11.11 9.90 -30.55
C LYS A 919 12.16 9.91 -29.44
N THR A 920 12.96 8.85 -29.34
CA THR A 920 14.07 8.77 -28.38
C THR A 920 15.15 9.81 -28.68
N ILE A 921 15.57 9.96 -29.94
CA ILE A 921 16.53 10.98 -30.38
C ILE A 921 16.05 12.39 -30.05
N LEU A 922 14.77 12.67 -30.28
CA LEU A 922 14.15 13.96 -29.96
C LEU A 922 14.10 14.19 -28.45
N PHE A 923 13.70 13.19 -27.67
CA PHE A 923 13.64 13.24 -26.20
C PHE A 923 15.02 13.48 -25.57
N LEU A 924 16.07 12.87 -26.11
CA LEU A 924 17.46 13.11 -25.71
C LEU A 924 17.96 14.52 -26.10
N GLY A 925 17.14 15.33 -26.78
CA GLY A 925 17.49 16.68 -27.20
C GLY A 925 18.51 16.72 -28.34
N LEU A 926 18.76 15.63 -29.07
CA LEU A 926 19.79 15.63 -30.11
C LEU A 926 19.46 16.55 -31.30
N HIS A 927 18.24 17.09 -31.36
CA HIS A 927 17.80 18.08 -32.34
C HIS A 927 18.02 19.54 -31.90
N GLU A 928 18.48 19.78 -30.67
CA GLU A 928 18.64 21.12 -30.11
C GLU A 928 19.80 21.89 -30.75
N GLN A 929 19.67 23.21 -30.83
CA GLN A 929 20.71 24.12 -31.33
C GLN A 929 21.75 24.51 -30.26
N LYS A 930 21.88 23.71 -29.20
CA LYS A 930 22.88 23.89 -28.13
C LYS A 930 24.21 23.31 -28.58
N GLU A 931 25.32 23.99 -28.30
CA GLU A 931 26.68 23.49 -28.60
C GLU A 931 27.05 22.27 -27.74
N ILE A 932 27.76 21.32 -28.36
CA ILE A 932 28.28 20.13 -27.67
C ILE A 932 29.49 20.52 -26.81
N PRO A 933 29.51 20.18 -25.50
CA PRO A 933 30.65 20.47 -24.62
C PRO A 933 31.99 19.94 -25.14
N SER A 934 33.07 20.64 -24.81
CA SER A 934 34.45 20.24 -25.18
C SER A 934 34.92 18.96 -24.50
N SER A 935 34.25 18.53 -23.41
CA SER A 935 34.50 17.25 -22.74
C SER A 935 34.13 16.05 -23.62
N CYS A 936 33.19 16.20 -24.56
CA CYS A 936 32.78 15.12 -25.46
C CYS A 936 33.72 15.03 -26.67
N LYS A 937 34.38 13.88 -26.85
CA LYS A 937 35.33 13.64 -27.95
C LYS A 937 34.77 12.71 -29.02
N SER A 938 33.81 11.86 -28.65
CA SER A 938 33.22 10.82 -29.49
C SER A 938 31.68 10.91 -29.52
N ALA A 939 31.04 10.16 -30.42
CA ALA A 939 29.58 10.03 -30.43
C ALA A 939 29.07 9.37 -29.15
N PHE A 940 29.82 8.37 -28.65
CA PHE A 940 29.55 7.71 -27.37
C PHE A 940 29.51 8.69 -26.20
N ASP A 941 30.44 9.65 -26.14
CA ASP A 941 30.46 10.67 -25.07
C ASP A 941 29.21 11.57 -25.13
N VAL A 942 28.83 11.99 -26.35
CA VAL A 942 27.62 12.79 -26.60
C VAL A 942 26.37 12.02 -26.17
N ALA A 943 26.29 10.74 -26.51
CA ALA A 943 25.19 9.86 -26.14
C ALA A 943 25.08 9.72 -24.62
N CYS A 944 26.19 9.41 -23.95
CA CYS A 944 26.24 9.25 -22.49
C CYS A 944 25.81 10.54 -21.79
N LEU A 945 26.34 11.69 -22.21
CA LEU A 945 25.97 12.99 -21.66
C LEU A 945 24.45 13.23 -21.77
N ARG A 946 23.87 13.01 -22.96
CA ARG A 946 22.44 13.28 -23.17
C ARG A 946 21.54 12.28 -22.46
N MET A 947 21.95 11.03 -22.39
CA MET A 947 21.24 10.00 -21.62
C MET A 947 21.28 10.30 -20.12
N GLU A 948 22.42 10.75 -19.60
CA GLU A 948 22.56 11.16 -18.20
C GLU A 948 21.68 12.37 -17.87
N GLU A 949 21.67 13.39 -18.74
CA GLU A 949 20.84 14.58 -18.55
C GLU A 949 19.33 14.29 -18.63
N ARG A 950 18.90 13.40 -19.53
CA ARG A 950 17.47 13.24 -19.91
C ARG A 950 16.80 12.00 -19.37
N LEU A 951 17.56 10.96 -19.00
CA LEU A 951 17.04 9.68 -18.51
C LEU A 951 17.44 9.44 -17.04
N ALA A 952 17.74 10.49 -16.28
CA ALA A 952 17.87 10.41 -14.84
C ALA A 952 16.50 10.27 -14.15
N TYR A 953 16.49 9.64 -12.97
CA TYR A 953 15.34 9.67 -12.08
C TYR A 953 15.18 11.05 -11.45
N SER A 954 13.94 11.52 -11.34
CA SER A 954 13.62 12.63 -10.44
C SER A 954 13.68 12.16 -8.98
N SER A 955 13.67 13.10 -8.03
CA SER A 955 13.70 12.77 -6.59
C SER A 955 12.47 12.00 -6.09
N THR A 956 11.39 11.95 -6.87
CA THR A 956 10.13 11.27 -6.51
C THR A 956 9.86 10.00 -7.30
N GLU A 957 10.67 9.71 -8.32
CA GLU A 957 10.48 8.54 -9.17
C GLU A 957 11.16 7.30 -8.59
N GLN A 958 10.47 6.16 -8.69
CA GLN A 958 10.94 4.89 -8.18
C GLN A 958 11.56 4.05 -9.30
N ASP A 959 12.68 3.39 -9.00
CA ASP A 959 13.11 2.23 -9.76
C ASP A 959 12.40 0.96 -9.27
N MET A 960 12.69 -0.14 -9.96
CA MET A 960 12.16 -1.46 -9.73
C MET A 960 13.25 -2.48 -10.06
N VAL A 961 13.35 -3.53 -9.26
CA VAL A 961 14.14 -4.72 -9.55
C VAL A 961 13.20 -5.89 -9.76
N LEU A 962 13.35 -6.59 -10.87
CA LEU A 962 12.68 -7.86 -11.15
C LEU A 962 13.74 -8.92 -11.44
N LEU A 963 13.77 -9.96 -10.62
CA LEU A 963 14.59 -11.16 -10.78
C LEU A 963 13.65 -12.37 -10.84
N ASN A 964 13.80 -13.22 -11.85
CA ASN A 964 12.98 -14.40 -12.05
C ASN A 964 13.83 -15.57 -12.55
N HIS A 965 13.73 -16.70 -11.86
CA HIS A 965 14.34 -17.96 -12.24
C HIS A 965 13.27 -18.98 -12.63
N GLU A 966 13.58 -19.82 -13.60
CA GLU A 966 12.83 -21.03 -13.89
C GLU A 966 13.78 -22.23 -13.99
N VAL A 967 13.49 -23.28 -13.23
CA VAL A 967 14.26 -24.52 -13.17
C VAL A 967 13.35 -25.69 -13.49
N GLU A 968 13.64 -26.43 -14.56
CA GLU A 968 12.91 -27.66 -14.89
C GLU A 968 13.68 -28.86 -14.35
N VAL A 969 12.98 -29.70 -13.59
CA VAL A 969 13.55 -30.86 -12.89
C VAL A 969 12.89 -32.14 -13.37
N GLU A 970 13.67 -33.19 -13.58
CA GLU A 970 13.17 -34.55 -13.86
C GLU A 970 13.64 -35.53 -12.78
N PHE A 971 12.68 -36.20 -12.13
CA PHE A 971 12.94 -37.16 -11.06
C PHE A 971 13.07 -38.61 -11.57
N PRO A 972 13.66 -39.52 -10.77
CA PRO A 972 13.88 -40.91 -11.19
C PRO A 972 12.61 -41.72 -11.48
N ASP A 973 11.48 -41.31 -10.93
CA ASP A 973 10.14 -41.88 -11.16
C ASP A 973 9.48 -41.36 -12.46
N GLY A 974 10.13 -40.44 -13.17
CA GLY A 974 9.63 -39.80 -14.38
C GLY A 974 8.80 -38.54 -14.12
N LEU A 975 8.56 -38.15 -12.86
CA LEU A 975 7.90 -36.89 -12.53
C LEU A 975 8.73 -35.71 -13.02
N ARG A 976 8.05 -34.69 -13.57
CA ARG A 976 8.67 -33.43 -13.97
C ARG A 976 8.05 -32.31 -13.16
N GLU A 977 8.90 -31.47 -12.60
CA GLU A 977 8.49 -30.27 -11.87
C GLU A 977 9.11 -29.03 -12.53
N LYS A 978 8.37 -27.93 -12.51
CA LYS A 978 8.90 -26.60 -12.85
C LYS A 978 8.96 -25.77 -11.57
N HIS A 979 10.16 -25.44 -11.13
CA HIS A 979 10.39 -24.57 -9.98
C HIS A 979 10.59 -23.15 -10.48
N THR A 980 9.85 -22.19 -9.94
CA THR A 980 10.01 -20.77 -10.24
C THR A 980 10.34 -20.00 -8.96
N GLY A 981 11.23 -19.02 -9.09
CA GLY A 981 11.65 -18.14 -8.01
C GLY A 981 11.65 -16.69 -8.49
N THR A 982 10.88 -15.82 -7.85
CA THR A 982 10.66 -14.44 -8.29
C THR A 982 10.87 -13.45 -7.15
N LEU A 983 11.69 -12.43 -7.40
CA LEU A 983 11.84 -11.24 -6.58
C LEU A 983 11.36 -10.03 -7.39
N LEU A 984 10.43 -9.27 -6.81
CA LEU A 984 9.96 -7.99 -7.34
C LEU A 984 10.03 -6.94 -6.22
N GLU A 985 10.91 -5.95 -6.38
CA GLU A 985 11.15 -4.91 -5.39
C GLU A 985 11.06 -3.52 -6.04
N PHE A 986 10.52 -2.54 -5.31
CA PHE A 986 10.39 -1.16 -5.77
C PHE A 986 11.17 -0.20 -4.86
N GLY A 987 11.68 0.89 -5.43
CA GLY A 987 12.34 1.94 -4.65
C GLY A 987 11.41 2.50 -3.56
N LYS A 988 11.96 2.77 -2.37
CA LYS A 988 11.21 3.19 -1.18
C LYS A 988 11.71 4.56 -0.70
N MET A 989 10.79 5.45 -0.38
CA MET A 989 11.12 6.70 0.31
C MET A 989 11.37 6.40 1.79
N LYS A 990 12.56 6.71 2.29
CA LYS A 990 12.94 6.59 3.70
C LYS A 990 13.58 7.89 4.16
N SER A 991 13.07 8.48 5.23
CA SER A 991 13.56 9.76 5.78
C SER A 991 13.70 10.88 4.74
N GLY A 992 12.75 10.97 3.79
CA GLY A 992 12.77 11.97 2.72
C GLY A 992 13.77 11.73 1.58
N LYS A 993 14.60 10.68 1.65
CA LYS A 993 15.52 10.26 0.57
C LYS A 993 14.95 9.01 -0.14
N MET A 994 15.01 8.97 -1.46
CA MET A 994 14.61 7.78 -2.25
C MET A 994 15.72 6.74 -2.18
N ILE A 995 15.47 5.62 -1.51
CA ILE A 995 16.32 4.43 -1.58
C ILE A 995 15.86 3.59 -2.75
N THR A 996 16.72 3.44 -3.76
CA THR A 996 16.38 2.67 -4.96
C THR A 996 16.30 1.17 -4.65
N ALA A 997 15.41 0.44 -5.32
CA ALA A 997 15.33 -1.02 -5.25
C ALA A 997 16.69 -1.65 -5.56
N MET A 998 17.41 -1.11 -6.54
CA MET A 998 18.77 -1.53 -6.87
C MET A 998 19.76 -1.33 -5.70
N ALA A 999 19.73 -0.16 -5.05
CA ALA A 999 20.61 0.09 -3.90
C ALA A 999 20.28 -0.85 -2.74
N PHE A 1000 18.99 -1.04 -2.48
CA PHE A 1000 18.49 -1.88 -1.41
C PHE A 1000 18.88 -3.35 -1.61
N THR A 1001 18.58 -3.91 -2.79
CA THR A 1001 18.84 -5.32 -3.13
C THR A 1001 20.32 -5.65 -3.38
N VAL A 1002 21.22 -4.65 -3.38
CA VAL A 1002 22.67 -4.86 -3.43
C VAL A 1002 23.33 -4.62 -2.07
N GLY A 1003 22.97 -3.52 -1.39
CA GLY A 1003 23.57 -3.15 -0.10
C GLY A 1003 23.17 -4.08 1.04
N VAL A 1004 21.91 -4.51 1.08
CA VAL A 1004 21.40 -5.39 2.14
C VAL A 1004 22.09 -6.76 2.12
N PRO A 1005 22.21 -7.49 0.98
CA PRO A 1005 23.00 -8.73 0.93
C PRO A 1005 24.45 -8.56 1.38
N ALA A 1006 25.13 -7.47 1.01
CA ALA A 1006 26.49 -7.22 1.45
C ALA A 1006 26.59 -7.06 2.98
N ALA A 1007 25.65 -6.34 3.59
CA ALA A 1007 25.55 -6.24 5.05
C ALA A 1007 25.25 -7.59 5.71
N ILE A 1008 24.37 -8.40 5.12
CA ILE A 1008 24.08 -9.77 5.60
C ILE A 1008 25.34 -10.63 5.58
N GLY A 1009 26.10 -10.59 4.48
CA GLY A 1009 27.37 -11.32 4.38
C GLY A 1009 28.35 -10.93 5.50
N ALA A 1010 28.41 -9.64 5.85
CA ALA A 1010 29.21 -9.17 6.98
C ALA A 1010 28.71 -9.71 8.32
N LEU A 1011 27.39 -9.66 8.56
CA LEU A 1011 26.78 -10.18 9.79
C LEU A 1011 26.97 -11.68 9.96
N LEU A 1012 26.90 -12.46 8.87
CA LEU A 1012 27.12 -13.91 8.91
C LEU A 1012 28.58 -14.27 9.26
N ILE A 1013 29.54 -13.48 8.78
CA ILE A 1013 30.96 -13.67 9.13
C ILE A 1013 31.22 -13.25 10.58
N LEU A 1014 30.76 -12.07 10.99
CA LEU A 1014 30.91 -11.59 12.37
C LEU A 1014 30.24 -12.53 13.38
N GLY A 1015 29.06 -13.05 13.03
CA GLY A 1015 28.29 -13.99 13.84
C GLY A 1015 28.81 -15.43 13.77
N ASN A 1016 29.96 -15.64 13.13
CA ASN A 1016 30.64 -16.93 12.98
C ASN A 1016 29.75 -18.05 12.38
N LYS A 1017 28.75 -17.68 11.56
CA LYS A 1017 27.94 -18.63 10.78
C LYS A 1017 28.69 -19.15 9.57
N ILE A 1018 29.60 -18.34 9.01
CA ILE A 1018 30.52 -18.76 7.95
C ILE A 1018 31.88 -19.08 8.58
N LYS A 1019 32.15 -20.38 8.71
CA LYS A 1019 33.40 -20.92 9.25
C LYS A 1019 34.42 -21.17 8.15
N THR A 1020 33.95 -21.40 6.92
CA THR A 1020 34.82 -21.63 5.76
C THR A 1020 35.73 -20.43 5.49
N ARG A 1021 37.02 -20.70 5.25
CA ARG A 1021 38.07 -19.70 4.95
C ARG A 1021 38.47 -19.77 3.49
N GLY A 1022 39.02 -18.68 2.96
CA GLY A 1022 39.32 -18.54 1.54
C GLY A 1022 38.38 -17.57 0.82
N VAL A 1023 38.32 -17.69 -0.49
CA VAL A 1023 37.48 -16.88 -1.38
C VAL A 1023 36.18 -17.63 -1.66
N LEU A 1024 35.07 -17.08 -1.18
CA LEU A 1024 33.74 -17.70 -1.21
C LEU A 1024 32.76 -16.91 -2.09
N ARG A 1025 31.67 -17.59 -2.43
CA ARG A 1025 30.48 -17.07 -3.12
C ARG A 1025 29.23 -17.54 -2.37
N PRO A 1026 28.06 -16.89 -2.52
CA PRO A 1026 26.81 -17.34 -1.89
C PRO A 1026 26.15 -18.51 -2.66
N ILE A 1027 26.94 -19.51 -3.02
CA ILE A 1027 26.49 -20.76 -3.64
C ILE A 1027 26.54 -21.94 -2.67
N GLU A 1028 27.29 -21.80 -1.58
CA GLU A 1028 27.38 -22.80 -0.52
C GLU A 1028 26.20 -22.67 0.45
N PRO A 1029 25.58 -23.79 0.90
CA PRO A 1029 24.46 -23.76 1.84
C PRO A 1029 24.77 -23.02 3.15
N GLU A 1030 26.01 -23.09 3.62
CA GLU A 1030 26.49 -22.35 4.81
C GLU A 1030 26.30 -20.83 4.66
N VAL A 1031 26.31 -20.31 3.44
CA VAL A 1031 26.12 -18.88 3.15
C VAL A 1031 24.66 -18.60 2.79
N TYR A 1032 24.12 -19.27 1.76
CA TYR A 1032 22.86 -18.83 1.17
C TYR A 1032 21.63 -19.15 2.03
N VAL A 1033 21.65 -20.23 2.81
CA VAL A 1033 20.49 -20.61 3.67
C VAL A 1033 20.21 -19.52 4.71
N PRO A 1034 21.16 -19.18 5.61
CA PRO A 1034 20.90 -18.14 6.60
C PRO A 1034 20.77 -16.75 5.96
N ALA A 1035 21.44 -16.49 4.83
CA ALA A 1035 21.29 -15.21 4.14
C ALA A 1035 19.88 -14.99 3.61
N MET A 1036 19.24 -16.00 3.01
CA MET A 1036 17.86 -15.89 2.49
C MET A 1036 16.84 -15.72 3.61
N ASP A 1037 17.01 -16.42 4.73
CA ASP A 1037 16.13 -16.27 5.89
C ASP A 1037 16.16 -14.83 6.40
N ILE A 1038 17.37 -14.26 6.52
CA ILE A 1038 17.56 -12.87 6.91
C ILE A 1038 16.99 -11.90 5.85
N LEU A 1039 17.19 -12.16 4.55
CA LEU A 1039 16.63 -11.33 3.47
C LEU A 1039 15.10 -11.24 3.58
N GLN A 1040 14.43 -12.38 3.76
CA GLN A 1040 12.97 -12.44 3.90
C GLN A 1040 12.50 -11.73 5.17
N ALA A 1041 13.18 -11.97 6.29
CA ALA A 1041 12.85 -11.36 7.58
C ALA A 1041 13.06 -9.84 7.58
N TYR A 1042 14.06 -9.34 6.84
CA TYR A 1042 14.31 -7.91 6.63
C TYR A 1042 13.35 -7.25 5.62
N GLY A 1043 12.52 -8.05 4.94
CA GLY A 1043 11.43 -7.58 4.08
C GLY A 1043 11.69 -7.65 2.58
N ILE A 1044 12.75 -8.34 2.12
CA ILE A 1044 12.94 -8.69 0.70
C ILE A 1044 12.14 -9.96 0.42
N LYS A 1045 10.99 -9.81 -0.26
CA LYS A 1045 10.09 -10.93 -0.54
C LYS A 1045 10.61 -11.77 -1.71
N LEU A 1046 10.85 -13.04 -1.43
CA LEU A 1046 11.20 -14.07 -2.42
C LEU A 1046 9.98 -14.98 -2.60
N MET A 1047 9.38 -14.99 -3.79
CA MET A 1047 8.23 -15.83 -4.13
C MET A 1047 8.72 -17.11 -4.80
N GLU A 1048 8.34 -18.26 -4.26
CA GLU A 1048 8.70 -19.57 -4.82
C GLU A 1048 7.44 -20.36 -5.16
N LYS A 1049 7.47 -21.08 -6.28
CA LYS A 1049 6.38 -21.94 -6.73
C LYS A 1049 6.95 -23.19 -7.39
N ILE A 1050 6.29 -24.33 -7.14
CA ILE A 1050 6.61 -25.61 -7.77
C ILE A 1050 5.33 -26.07 -8.48
N GLU A 1051 5.42 -26.30 -9.79
CA GLU A 1051 4.35 -26.82 -10.64
C GLU A 1051 4.62 -28.25 -11.09
#